data_AF-A0A6L9IVG7-F1
#
_entry.id   AF-A0A6L9IVG7-F1
#
_cell.length_a   1.000
_cell.length_b   1.000
_cell.length_c   1.000
_cell.angle_alpha   90.00
_cell.angle_beta   90.00
_cell.angle_gamma   90.00
#
_symmetry.space_group_name_H-M   'P 1'
#
loop_
_entity.id
_entity.type
_entity.pdbx_description
1 polymer ?
#
loop_
_entity_poly.entity_id
_entity_poly.type
_entity_poly.pdbx_seq_one_letter_code
_entity_poly.pdbx_strand_id
1 'polypeptide(L)'
;MKRLVLMMCVGLIATAGELSAQSDDNRVQVTDTRVEPWSGVVWLAIDYYFIDVLMDESTIVSHCTGILIDPYYVLTAGHCVLNQGERIVIEAAMPGRNGNIEPFGRSNVVDIYIAPQWEAMGGDDTLVSDTAFDYAVLRLEEPFEETSVFTLYPADDDMLSEFSNELIATGYPGDKPDFTLWHSTGSIIHLETDYFVTDHLAFGGQSGGPLFVIDDGFYVIGMQSNKVPGSHILNSVRVSPELILQLMAWNIPFQLPENPSNDLVENAYEITALPLTLPQANNNAETTLSDPVPSCGNNVGKTVWYRWESEQLQDASLSVLGQGFDPVVSVWDSNLGEIDCSTQLEIDTFITFRAKPGETYYIMVGGSYDRVGLFTVSMQTIPSVSVDSGVPPNTTSTEITPALLWPLNDDFTIMNYIDNASTRAALGISDCPVLENRRFLPDGYCYQGHTGIDITSGVGDVSIAGQPVYSAHDGVVVEVRRDCTYSGMAESEPANCQQGDASLSWQYGNFVRLRAADGTETIYAQLTENVPSHIQPGMFLPAGTHIGYVGDRGYTSFPHLHFELHTPNGEVLDPFESGYWARISDIDAGRLYYDNIALPRDLLARAYDLENLTGVVQSRWVAAGNTTLGRFSRYPNMVKLVAWFTALRDQGMALYQLEELALKVLNDDWDEWHIWHLANLEPRSTVGLTSWLSTPASALGRRDRWTDMVALSQWFYALRGHGVTPGTCEDIAWRVQNGDWNEWHVYQMAQSIRSIYRTSGQDAETTARQMLNNAIPVTVD
;
A
#
# COMPACT_ATOMS: atom_id res chain seq x y z
N MET A 1 15.02 12.32 29.74
CA MET A 1 14.78 10.95 30.25
C MET A 1 14.03 10.91 31.58
N LYS A 2 14.50 11.53 32.69
CA LYS A 2 13.71 11.61 33.95
C LYS A 2 12.28 12.14 33.76
N ARG A 3 12.06 13.07 32.83
CA ARG A 3 10.73 13.61 32.48
C ARG A 3 9.87 12.69 31.59
N LEU A 4 10.48 11.84 30.75
CA LEU A 4 9.75 11.01 29.78
C LEU A 4 9.16 9.76 30.47
N VAL A 5 9.95 9.14 31.36
CA VAL A 5 9.51 8.01 32.20
C VAL A 5 8.48 8.46 33.24
N LEU A 6 8.66 9.66 33.80
CA LEU A 6 7.66 10.29 34.68
C LEU A 6 6.36 10.59 33.93
N MET A 7 6.41 11.10 32.68
CA MET A 7 5.21 11.37 31.87
C MET A 7 4.44 10.10 31.49
N MET A 8 5.13 8.99 31.21
CA MET A 8 4.51 7.69 30.97
C MET A 8 3.88 7.09 32.25
N CYS A 9 4.38 7.44 33.43
CA CYS A 9 3.78 7.05 34.71
C CYS A 9 2.60 7.93 35.16
N VAL A 10 2.42 9.13 34.60
CA VAL A 10 1.40 10.10 35.04
C VAL A 10 0.25 10.26 34.02
N GLY A 11 0.28 9.54 32.88
CA GLY A 11 -0.87 9.41 31.96
C GLY A 11 -1.20 10.65 31.12
N LEU A 12 -0.19 11.42 30.68
CA LEU A 12 -0.38 12.72 29.98
C LEU A 12 -0.10 12.70 28.47
N ILE A 13 -0.15 11.54 27.81
CA ILE A 13 -0.27 11.48 26.34
C ILE A 13 -1.59 10.79 26.04
N ALA A 14 -2.53 11.55 25.46
CA ALA A 14 -3.74 10.98 24.88
C ALA A 14 -3.33 10.12 23.68
N THR A 15 -3.53 8.82 23.81
CA THR A 15 -3.53 7.85 22.71
C THR A 15 -4.76 6.98 22.87
N ALA A 16 -5.46 6.78 21.75
CA ALA A 16 -6.59 5.90 21.47
C ALA A 16 -7.22 5.17 22.67
N GLY A 17 -8.50 5.47 22.88
CA GLY A 17 -9.31 5.04 24.02
C GLY A 17 -9.26 3.55 24.31
N GLU A 18 -9.34 3.28 25.61
CA GLU A 18 -9.58 2.02 26.25
C GLU A 18 -10.82 1.33 25.66
N LEU A 19 -10.66 0.18 24.99
CA LEU A 19 -11.76 -0.77 24.80
C LEU A 19 -11.95 -1.56 26.09
N SER A 20 -12.63 -0.94 27.06
CA SER A 20 -13.26 -1.66 28.16
C SER A 20 -14.71 -1.96 27.79
N ALA A 21 -15.02 -3.25 27.63
CA ALA A 21 -16.32 -3.88 27.81
C ALA A 21 -17.57 -3.24 27.14
N GLN A 22 -18.00 -3.88 26.05
CA GLN A 22 -19.41 -4.07 25.64
C GLN A 22 -20.21 -2.83 25.18
N SER A 23 -20.10 -2.44 23.89
CA SER A 23 -21.19 -1.76 23.15
C SER A 23 -21.11 -1.68 21.59
N ASP A 24 -20.33 -2.50 20.86
CA ASP A 24 -20.21 -2.40 19.37
C ASP A 24 -20.83 -3.60 18.60
N ASP A 25 -21.87 -4.26 19.16
CA ASP A 25 -22.62 -5.27 18.39
C ASP A 25 -23.61 -4.58 17.44
N ASN A 26 -23.29 -4.56 16.15
CA ASN A 26 -24.11 -3.93 15.11
C ASN A 26 -25.06 -4.90 14.39
N ARG A 27 -25.21 -6.14 14.88
CA ARG A 27 -26.10 -7.13 14.26
C ARG A 27 -27.57 -6.72 14.40
N VAL A 28 -28.30 -6.82 13.30
CA VAL A 28 -29.72 -6.51 13.16
C VAL A 28 -30.50 -7.77 12.80
N GLN A 29 -31.63 -7.99 13.48
CA GLN A 29 -32.48 -9.14 13.20
C GLN A 29 -33.26 -8.93 11.90
N VAL A 30 -33.25 -9.94 11.03
CA VAL A 30 -34.13 -9.98 9.85
C VAL A 30 -35.51 -10.45 10.30
N THR A 31 -36.50 -9.58 10.14
CA THR A 31 -37.89 -9.87 10.55
C THR A 31 -38.74 -10.46 9.43
N ASP A 32 -38.49 -10.06 8.18
CA ASP A 32 -39.11 -10.66 7.00
C ASP A 32 -38.08 -11.51 6.24
N THR A 33 -38.05 -12.79 6.56
CA THR A 33 -37.12 -13.77 5.99
C THR A 33 -37.63 -14.42 4.71
N ARG A 34 -38.80 -14.00 4.20
CA ARG A 34 -39.43 -14.56 2.98
C ARG A 34 -38.97 -13.89 1.70
N VAL A 35 -38.26 -12.77 1.81
CA VAL A 35 -37.85 -11.95 0.68
C VAL A 35 -36.37 -12.14 0.39
N GLU A 36 -35.97 -11.84 -0.84
CA GLU A 36 -34.58 -11.82 -1.26
C GLU A 36 -33.78 -10.77 -0.47
N PRO A 37 -32.53 -11.06 -0.07
CA PRO A 37 -31.80 -12.33 -0.25
C PRO A 37 -32.05 -13.33 0.89
N TRP A 38 -32.80 -12.94 1.92
CA TRP A 38 -32.95 -13.66 3.18
C TRP A 38 -33.58 -15.05 3.05
N SER A 39 -34.45 -15.26 2.07
CA SER A 39 -35.05 -16.56 1.77
C SER A 39 -34.02 -17.63 1.38
N GLY A 40 -32.84 -17.22 0.91
CA GLY A 40 -31.74 -18.11 0.52
C GLY A 40 -30.80 -18.49 1.67
N VAL A 41 -30.97 -17.92 2.86
CA VAL A 41 -30.14 -18.23 4.03
C VAL A 41 -30.76 -19.34 4.86
N VAL A 42 -30.01 -20.43 5.03
CA VAL A 42 -30.53 -21.72 5.50
C VAL A 42 -30.14 -21.98 6.94
N TRP A 43 -31.10 -22.37 7.78
CA TRP A 43 -30.80 -22.94 9.09
C TRP A 43 -30.60 -24.45 8.95
N LEU A 44 -29.47 -24.98 9.44
CA LEU A 44 -29.08 -26.39 9.30
C LEU A 44 -29.19 -27.12 10.63
N ALA A 45 -30.03 -28.16 10.67
CA ALA A 45 -30.24 -28.98 11.86
C ALA A 45 -29.12 -30.02 12.01
N ILE A 46 -28.33 -29.96 13.09
CA ILE A 46 -27.30 -30.97 13.40
C ILE A 46 -27.81 -31.91 14.49
N ASP A 47 -27.70 -33.23 14.23
CA ASP A 47 -27.99 -34.33 15.17
C ASP A 47 -29.36 -34.22 15.87
N TYR A 48 -30.43 -34.39 15.09
CA TYR A 48 -31.83 -34.13 15.45
C TYR A 48 -32.57 -35.43 15.82
N TYR A 49 -31.94 -36.31 16.61
CA TYR A 49 -32.66 -37.38 17.30
C TYR A 49 -33.27 -36.87 18.63
N PHE A 50 -34.60 -36.68 18.63
CA PHE A 50 -35.52 -36.33 19.74
C PHE A 50 -35.80 -34.83 20.00
N ILE A 51 -36.63 -34.23 19.14
CA ILE A 51 -37.65 -33.26 19.60
C ILE A 51 -39.01 -33.67 19.00
N ASP A 52 -39.57 -34.75 19.55
CA ASP A 52 -41.02 -34.98 19.51
C ASP A 52 -41.54 -35.53 20.85
N VAL A 53 -40.68 -35.58 21.88
CA VAL A 53 -41.04 -36.04 23.22
C VAL A 53 -40.26 -35.22 24.25
N LEU A 54 -40.99 -34.32 24.94
CA LEU A 54 -40.58 -33.46 26.06
C LEU A 54 -39.96 -32.12 25.65
N MET A 55 -40.84 -31.10 25.65
CA MET A 55 -40.47 -29.77 26.11
C MET A 55 -39.91 -29.88 27.53
N ASP A 56 -38.59 -30.00 27.65
CA ASP A 56 -37.82 -29.65 28.84
C ASP A 56 -36.68 -28.74 28.38
N GLU A 57 -36.48 -27.63 29.08
CA GLU A 57 -35.84 -26.40 28.60
C GLU A 57 -34.29 -26.48 28.48
N SER A 58 -33.72 -27.60 28.02
CA SER A 58 -32.24 -27.73 27.99
C SER A 58 -31.62 -28.63 26.91
N THR A 59 -32.34 -29.04 25.86
CA THR A 59 -31.69 -29.68 24.70
C THR A 59 -31.21 -28.60 23.72
N ILE A 60 -29.93 -28.23 23.83
CA ILE A 60 -29.24 -27.38 22.85
C ILE A 60 -29.25 -28.15 21.52
N VAL A 61 -30.02 -27.66 20.54
CA VAL A 61 -29.88 -28.12 19.16
C VAL A 61 -28.59 -27.48 18.63
N SER A 62 -27.58 -28.28 18.32
CA SER A 62 -26.43 -27.77 17.56
C SER A 62 -26.92 -27.42 16.16
N HIS A 63 -26.45 -26.31 15.60
CA HIS A 63 -26.85 -25.88 14.27
C HIS A 63 -25.74 -25.14 13.54
N CYS A 64 -25.89 -25.06 12.23
CA CYS A 64 -25.09 -24.21 11.35
C CYS A 64 -26.01 -23.35 10.48
N THR A 65 -25.39 -22.48 9.69
CA THR A 65 -26.01 -21.72 8.63
C THR A 65 -25.56 -22.29 7.27
N GLY A 66 -26.37 -22.12 6.23
CA GLY A 66 -26.00 -22.43 4.85
C GLY A 66 -26.49 -21.39 3.85
N ILE A 67 -26.01 -21.52 2.62
CA ILE A 67 -26.27 -20.65 1.47
C ILE A 67 -26.91 -21.51 0.39
N LEU A 68 -28.15 -21.21 -0.01
CA LEU A 68 -28.73 -21.82 -1.21
C LEU A 68 -28.03 -21.27 -2.46
N ILE A 69 -27.32 -22.14 -3.18
CA ILE A 69 -26.64 -21.82 -4.45
C ILE A 69 -27.38 -22.39 -5.67
N ASP A 70 -28.31 -23.31 -5.41
CA ASP A 70 -29.29 -23.91 -6.33
C ASP A 70 -30.45 -24.45 -5.48
N PRO A 71 -31.69 -24.59 -5.99
CA PRO A 71 -32.81 -25.11 -5.21
C PRO A 71 -32.55 -26.47 -4.53
N TYR A 72 -31.62 -27.29 -5.03
CA TYR A 72 -31.22 -28.57 -4.45
C TYR A 72 -29.90 -28.55 -3.66
N TYR A 73 -29.13 -27.46 -3.68
CA TYR A 73 -27.76 -27.46 -3.16
C TYR A 73 -27.51 -26.30 -2.19
N VAL A 74 -26.97 -26.65 -1.02
CA VAL A 74 -26.64 -25.71 0.05
C VAL A 74 -25.14 -25.74 0.31
N LEU A 75 -24.46 -24.61 0.13
CA LEU A 75 -23.07 -24.41 0.55
C LEU A 75 -23.04 -24.10 2.06
N THR A 76 -22.10 -24.69 2.80
CA THR A 76 -21.92 -24.47 4.25
C THR A 76 -20.47 -24.72 4.66
N ALA A 77 -20.13 -24.45 5.92
CA ALA A 77 -18.79 -24.68 6.44
C ALA A 77 -18.46 -26.18 6.54
N GLY A 78 -17.22 -26.55 6.27
CA GLY A 78 -16.73 -27.93 6.32
C GLY A 78 -16.83 -28.54 7.72
N HIS A 79 -16.55 -27.76 8.76
CA HIS A 79 -16.64 -28.20 10.15
C HIS A 79 -18.08 -28.49 10.61
N CYS A 80 -19.10 -28.06 9.85
CA CYS A 80 -20.49 -28.44 10.10
C CYS A 80 -20.80 -29.89 9.68
N VAL A 81 -19.94 -30.52 8.88
CA VAL A 81 -20.11 -31.91 8.39
C VAL A 81 -18.95 -32.83 8.76
N LEU A 82 -17.76 -32.29 9.05
CA LEU A 82 -16.59 -33.05 9.48
C LEU A 82 -15.72 -32.19 10.39
N ASN A 83 -15.55 -32.63 11.64
CA ASN A 83 -14.73 -31.93 12.63
C ASN A 83 -13.90 -32.95 13.43
N GLN A 84 -12.58 -32.74 13.53
CA GLN A 84 -11.64 -33.62 14.26
C GLN A 84 -11.76 -35.12 13.93
N GLY A 85 -12.02 -35.46 12.67
CA GLY A 85 -12.16 -36.82 12.15
C GLY A 85 -13.55 -37.43 12.36
N GLU A 86 -14.47 -36.71 13.01
CA GLU A 86 -15.85 -37.13 13.23
C GLU A 86 -16.77 -36.51 12.19
N ARG A 87 -17.50 -37.35 11.44
CA ARG A 87 -18.54 -36.90 10.52
C ARG A 87 -19.78 -36.50 11.33
N ILE A 88 -20.26 -35.29 11.08
CA ILE A 88 -21.43 -34.69 11.70
C ILE A 88 -22.62 -34.87 10.75
N VAL A 89 -23.76 -35.28 11.29
CA VAL A 89 -24.99 -35.49 10.52
C VAL A 89 -25.81 -34.21 10.52
N ILE A 90 -26.02 -33.65 9.33
CA ILE A 90 -27.01 -32.60 9.09
C ILE A 90 -28.30 -33.28 8.64
N GLU A 91 -29.36 -33.18 9.44
CA GLU A 91 -30.60 -33.90 9.15
C GLU A 91 -31.49 -33.15 8.16
N ALA A 92 -31.57 -31.83 8.28
CA ALA A 92 -32.47 -31.03 7.45
C ALA A 92 -31.99 -29.59 7.25
N ALA A 93 -32.36 -29.05 6.10
CA ALA A 93 -32.19 -27.65 5.71
C ALA A 93 -33.52 -26.90 5.77
N MET A 94 -33.51 -25.69 6.34
CA MET A 94 -34.70 -24.85 6.56
C MET A 94 -34.41 -23.40 6.14
N PRO A 95 -34.67 -23.03 4.87
CA PRO A 95 -34.44 -21.69 4.36
C PRO A 95 -35.33 -20.65 5.02
N GLY A 96 -34.77 -19.47 5.31
CA GLY A 96 -35.49 -18.33 5.87
C GLY A 96 -36.20 -18.61 7.20
N ARG A 97 -35.78 -19.61 7.97
CA ARG A 97 -36.39 -19.92 9.28
C ARG A 97 -36.42 -18.66 10.16
N ASN A 98 -37.53 -18.42 10.85
CA ASN A 98 -37.65 -17.26 11.73
C ASN A 98 -38.46 -17.60 12.99
N GLY A 99 -37.74 -17.88 14.07
CA GLY A 99 -38.32 -18.48 15.26
C GLY A 99 -38.90 -19.87 14.93
N ASN A 100 -40.13 -20.11 15.38
CA ASN A 100 -40.82 -21.38 15.14
C ASN A 100 -41.48 -21.48 13.75
N ILE A 101 -41.24 -20.51 12.85
CA ILE A 101 -41.82 -20.49 11.51
C ILE A 101 -40.77 -20.97 10.51
N GLU A 102 -41.12 -22.01 9.76
CA GLU A 102 -40.40 -22.52 8.59
C GLU A 102 -41.14 -22.05 7.32
N PRO A 103 -40.84 -20.85 6.79
CA PRO A 103 -41.68 -20.25 5.74
C PRO A 103 -41.70 -21.06 4.43
N PHE A 104 -40.63 -21.79 4.14
CA PHE A 104 -40.48 -22.63 2.95
C PHE A 104 -40.46 -24.14 3.29
N GLY A 105 -40.76 -24.50 4.55
CA GLY A 105 -40.65 -25.87 5.03
C GLY A 105 -39.21 -26.34 5.27
N ARG A 106 -39.00 -27.65 5.21
CA ARG A 106 -37.70 -28.30 5.42
C ARG A 106 -37.48 -29.42 4.41
N SER A 107 -36.22 -29.68 4.09
CA SER A 107 -35.79 -30.76 3.19
C SER A 107 -34.65 -31.55 3.83
N ASN A 108 -34.68 -32.88 3.69
CA ASN A 108 -33.62 -33.73 4.24
C ASN A 108 -32.33 -33.59 3.40
N VAL A 109 -31.18 -33.75 4.06
CA VAL A 109 -29.90 -33.85 3.36
C VAL A 109 -29.65 -35.31 2.97
N VAL A 110 -29.45 -35.55 1.68
CA VAL A 110 -29.31 -36.91 1.10
C VAL A 110 -27.91 -37.19 0.56
N ASP A 111 -27.08 -36.16 0.38
CA ASP A 111 -25.67 -36.31 0.02
C ASP A 111 -24.84 -35.14 0.55
N ILE A 112 -23.54 -35.36 0.77
CA ILE A 112 -22.60 -34.37 1.31
C ILE A 112 -21.29 -34.44 0.53
N TYR A 113 -20.89 -33.31 -0.06
CA TYR A 113 -19.61 -33.09 -0.72
C TYR A 113 -18.71 -32.30 0.23
N ILE A 114 -17.55 -32.84 0.59
CA ILE A 114 -16.59 -32.21 1.52
C ILE A 114 -15.37 -31.80 0.72
N ALA A 115 -14.86 -30.59 0.93
CA ALA A 115 -13.61 -30.14 0.31
C ALA A 115 -12.50 -31.18 0.54
N PRO A 116 -11.80 -31.67 -0.51
CA PRO A 116 -10.83 -32.76 -0.36
C PRO A 116 -9.69 -32.44 0.62
N GLN A 117 -9.26 -31.18 0.66
CA GLN A 117 -8.23 -30.69 1.57
C GLN A 117 -8.72 -30.70 3.02
N TRP A 118 -9.96 -30.29 3.27
CA TRP A 118 -10.60 -30.36 4.59
C TRP A 118 -10.77 -31.79 5.08
N GLU A 119 -11.21 -32.67 4.18
CA GLU A 119 -11.33 -34.09 4.49
C GLU A 119 -9.96 -34.72 4.80
N ALA A 120 -8.91 -34.34 4.06
CA ALA A 120 -7.56 -34.84 4.27
C ALA A 120 -6.95 -34.41 5.61
N MET A 121 -7.30 -33.23 6.13
CA MET A 121 -6.89 -32.78 7.47
C MET A 121 -7.81 -33.28 8.59
N GLY A 122 -8.90 -33.98 8.25
CA GLY A 122 -9.88 -34.46 9.23
C GLY A 122 -10.74 -33.34 9.82
N GLY A 123 -10.83 -32.18 9.16
CA GLY A 123 -11.55 -31.03 9.67
C GLY A 123 -11.02 -30.48 11.00
N ASP A 124 -9.71 -30.28 11.07
CA ASP A 124 -9.04 -29.60 12.18
C ASP A 124 -8.96 -28.10 11.87
N ASP A 125 -9.52 -27.26 12.75
CA ASP A 125 -9.62 -25.80 12.59
C ASP A 125 -8.56 -25.02 13.40
N THR A 126 -7.48 -25.69 13.82
CA THR A 126 -6.49 -25.12 14.73
C THR A 126 -5.62 -24.00 14.14
N LEU A 127 -5.43 -23.95 12.82
CA LEU A 127 -4.71 -22.85 12.14
C LEU A 127 -5.67 -21.99 11.33
N VAL A 128 -5.41 -20.68 11.33
CA VAL A 128 -6.19 -19.72 10.54
C VAL A 128 -6.08 -19.99 9.03
N SER A 129 -4.93 -20.50 8.56
CA SER A 129 -4.74 -20.89 7.15
C SER A 129 -5.66 -22.03 6.69
N ASP A 130 -6.16 -22.85 7.62
CA ASP A 130 -7.00 -24.01 7.28
C ASP A 130 -8.43 -23.57 6.93
N THR A 131 -8.80 -22.33 7.30
CA THR A 131 -10.06 -21.67 6.91
C THR A 131 -10.30 -21.75 5.41
N ALA A 132 -9.26 -21.65 4.58
CA ALA A 132 -9.35 -21.72 3.12
C ALA A 132 -10.09 -22.97 2.61
N PHE A 133 -10.07 -24.05 3.39
CA PHE A 133 -10.65 -25.34 2.98
C PHE A 133 -11.94 -25.66 3.74
N ASP A 134 -12.38 -24.83 4.69
CA ASP A 134 -13.52 -25.10 5.57
C ASP A 134 -14.87 -24.93 4.87
N TYR A 135 -15.11 -25.71 3.80
CA TYR A 135 -16.37 -25.70 3.06
C TYR A 135 -16.86 -27.10 2.66
N ALA A 136 -18.18 -27.22 2.53
CA ALA A 136 -18.89 -28.40 2.09
C ALA A 136 -20.19 -28.01 1.38
N VAL A 137 -20.70 -28.90 0.53
CA VAL A 137 -22.01 -28.73 -0.12
C VAL A 137 -22.93 -29.88 0.25
N LEU A 138 -24.18 -29.54 0.57
CA LEU A 138 -25.25 -30.46 0.91
C LEU A 138 -26.18 -30.61 -0.29
N ARG A 139 -26.53 -31.85 -0.65
CA ARG A 139 -27.60 -32.12 -1.61
C ARG A 139 -28.89 -32.43 -0.87
N LEU A 140 -29.96 -31.75 -1.26
CA LEU A 140 -31.28 -31.87 -0.68
C LEU A 140 -32.13 -32.95 -1.36
N GLU A 141 -33.06 -33.54 -0.61
CA GLU A 141 -34.05 -34.49 -1.12
C GLU A 141 -35.07 -33.80 -2.02
N GLU A 142 -35.67 -32.73 -1.51
CA GLU A 142 -36.66 -31.89 -2.17
C GLU A 142 -36.11 -30.47 -2.41
N PRO A 143 -36.46 -29.82 -3.54
CA PRO A 143 -35.96 -28.49 -3.87
C PRO A 143 -36.74 -27.37 -3.20
N PHE A 144 -36.10 -26.20 -3.10
CA PHE A 144 -36.74 -24.94 -2.70
C PHE A 144 -36.92 -23.98 -3.90
N GLU A 145 -37.90 -24.24 -4.77
CA GLU A 145 -38.11 -23.44 -6.00
C GLU A 145 -38.62 -22.01 -5.72
N GLU A 146 -39.24 -21.77 -4.56
CA GLU A 146 -39.82 -20.47 -4.19
C GLU A 146 -38.87 -19.56 -3.40
N THR A 147 -37.61 -19.99 -3.19
CA THR A 147 -36.59 -19.22 -2.46
C THR A 147 -35.63 -18.51 -3.40
N SER A 148 -35.00 -17.43 -2.92
CA SER A 148 -33.82 -16.87 -3.57
C SER A 148 -32.65 -17.86 -3.53
N VAL A 149 -31.89 -17.90 -4.62
CA VAL A 149 -30.58 -18.54 -4.69
C VAL A 149 -29.52 -17.45 -4.80
N PHE A 150 -28.40 -17.64 -4.12
CA PHE A 150 -27.31 -16.68 -4.16
C PHE A 150 -26.43 -16.90 -5.39
N THR A 151 -25.96 -15.79 -5.96
CA THR A 151 -24.92 -15.78 -6.97
C THR A 151 -23.55 -15.78 -6.29
N LEU A 152 -22.70 -16.74 -6.63
CA LEU A 152 -21.33 -16.81 -6.14
C LEU A 152 -20.44 -15.88 -6.98
N TYR A 153 -19.57 -15.11 -6.34
CA TYR A 153 -18.70 -14.18 -7.02
C TYR A 153 -17.23 -14.36 -6.63
N PRO A 154 -16.38 -14.87 -7.56
CA PRO A 154 -14.96 -15.04 -7.30
C PRO A 154 -14.20 -13.71 -7.44
N ALA A 155 -14.45 -12.78 -6.51
CA ALA A 155 -13.82 -11.45 -6.49
C ALA A 155 -12.30 -11.55 -6.31
N ASP A 156 -11.54 -10.73 -7.04
CA ASP A 156 -10.09 -10.56 -6.88
C ASP A 156 -9.74 -9.67 -5.68
N ASP A 157 -8.44 -9.49 -5.40
CA ASP A 157 -7.98 -8.80 -4.19
C ASP A 157 -8.33 -7.31 -4.20
N ASP A 158 -8.27 -6.67 -5.37
CA ASP A 158 -8.56 -5.26 -5.54
C ASP A 158 -10.05 -4.99 -5.35
N MET A 159 -10.91 -5.82 -5.94
CA MET A 159 -12.36 -5.76 -5.71
C MET A 159 -12.73 -6.00 -4.25
N LEU A 160 -12.12 -6.99 -3.59
CA LEU A 160 -12.36 -7.23 -2.16
C LEU A 160 -11.91 -6.03 -1.31
N SER A 161 -10.86 -5.32 -1.74
CA SER A 161 -10.43 -4.08 -1.09
C SER A 161 -11.41 -2.93 -1.32
N GLU A 162 -12.05 -2.83 -2.49
CA GLU A 162 -13.08 -1.82 -2.79
C GLU A 162 -14.37 -2.09 -2.03
N PHE A 163 -14.83 -3.34 -2.02
CA PHE A 163 -16.02 -3.78 -1.28
C PHE A 163 -15.81 -3.86 0.23
N SER A 164 -14.58 -3.65 0.71
CA SER A 164 -14.21 -3.81 2.10
C SER A 164 -15.00 -2.92 3.07
N ASN A 165 -15.79 -1.94 2.63
CA ASN A 165 -16.64 -1.12 3.51
C ASN A 165 -18.14 -1.42 3.41
N GLU A 166 -18.56 -2.36 2.56
CA GLU A 166 -19.98 -2.63 2.25
C GLU A 166 -20.38 -4.10 2.46
N LEU A 167 -19.57 -4.87 3.18
CA LEU A 167 -19.76 -6.30 3.35
C LEU A 167 -20.89 -6.61 4.35
N ILE A 168 -21.81 -7.49 3.95
CA ILE A 168 -22.91 -7.96 4.80
C ILE A 168 -22.70 -9.44 5.14
N ALA A 169 -22.44 -9.72 6.41
CA ALA A 169 -22.43 -11.08 6.95
C ALA A 169 -23.80 -11.44 7.52
N THR A 170 -24.33 -12.60 7.16
CA THR A 170 -25.68 -13.04 7.56
C THR A 170 -25.68 -14.49 8.05
N GLY A 171 -26.46 -14.78 9.10
CA GLY A 171 -26.66 -16.15 9.57
C GLY A 171 -27.49 -16.27 10.85
N TYR A 172 -27.43 -17.44 11.49
CA TYR A 172 -28.19 -17.78 12.69
C TYR A 172 -27.30 -17.86 13.93
N PRO A 173 -26.94 -16.72 14.55
CA PRO A 173 -26.08 -16.69 15.73
C PRO A 173 -26.74 -17.33 16.97
N GLY A 174 -26.01 -18.20 17.65
CA GLY A 174 -26.46 -18.90 18.86
C GLY A 174 -26.46 -18.04 20.14
N ASP A 175 -25.94 -16.81 20.10
CA ASP A 175 -26.07 -15.84 21.20
C ASP A 175 -27.34 -14.98 21.10
N LYS A 176 -28.15 -15.19 20.05
CA LYS A 176 -29.44 -14.52 19.82
C LYS A 176 -30.61 -15.50 20.06
N PRO A 177 -31.87 -15.04 20.08
CA PRO A 177 -33.01 -15.94 20.26
C PRO A 177 -33.03 -17.08 19.24
N ASP A 178 -33.45 -18.26 19.67
CA ASP A 178 -33.41 -19.47 18.85
C ASP A 178 -34.09 -19.28 17.49
N PHE A 179 -33.46 -19.83 16.45
CA PHE A 179 -33.97 -19.87 15.07
C PHE A 179 -34.20 -18.49 14.43
N THR A 180 -33.56 -17.42 14.93
CA THR A 180 -33.70 -16.09 14.34
C THR A 180 -32.53 -15.73 13.43
N LEU A 181 -32.84 -15.16 12.27
CA LEU A 181 -31.86 -14.72 11.27
C LEU A 181 -31.36 -13.32 11.59
N TRP A 182 -30.05 -13.10 11.51
CA TRP A 182 -29.41 -11.81 11.78
C TRP A 182 -28.39 -11.48 10.69
N HIS A 183 -28.19 -10.18 10.47
CA HIS A 183 -27.14 -9.68 9.60
C HIS A 183 -26.35 -8.57 10.28
N SER A 184 -25.11 -8.35 9.86
CA SER A 184 -24.26 -7.21 10.25
C SER A 184 -23.55 -6.65 9.03
N THR A 185 -23.29 -5.35 9.04
CA THR A 185 -22.35 -4.71 8.11
C THR A 185 -20.96 -4.67 8.72
N GLY A 186 -19.92 -4.67 7.90
CA GLY A 186 -18.55 -4.71 8.38
C GLY A 186 -17.54 -4.66 7.25
N SER A 187 -16.30 -4.91 7.60
CA SER A 187 -15.15 -4.70 6.73
C SER A 187 -14.18 -5.86 6.73
N ILE A 188 -13.53 -6.07 5.58
CA ILE A 188 -12.38 -6.96 5.47
C ILE A 188 -11.18 -6.26 6.11
N ILE A 189 -10.56 -6.92 7.09
CA ILE A 189 -9.41 -6.39 7.85
C ILE A 189 -8.10 -7.14 7.57
N HIS A 190 -8.18 -8.31 6.95
CA HIS A 190 -7.04 -9.08 6.47
C HIS A 190 -7.48 -9.92 5.26
N LEU A 191 -6.66 -9.97 4.22
CA LEU A 191 -6.99 -10.62 2.96
C LEU A 191 -5.88 -11.59 2.56
N GLU A 192 -6.28 -12.78 2.11
CA GLU A 192 -5.41 -13.83 1.56
C GLU A 192 -6.07 -14.44 0.32
N THR A 193 -5.34 -15.30 -0.39
CA THR A 193 -5.79 -15.87 -1.67
C THR A 193 -7.09 -16.66 -1.58
N ASP A 194 -7.28 -17.47 -0.54
CA ASP A 194 -8.43 -18.39 -0.40
C ASP A 194 -9.29 -18.14 0.85
N TYR A 195 -8.91 -17.17 1.68
CA TYR A 195 -9.66 -16.78 2.87
C TYR A 195 -9.46 -15.32 3.19
N PHE A 196 -10.34 -14.76 4.02
CA PHE A 196 -10.16 -13.41 4.54
C PHE A 196 -10.75 -13.27 5.94
N VAL A 197 -10.32 -12.24 6.65
CA VAL A 197 -10.74 -11.92 8.02
C VAL A 197 -11.54 -10.63 7.99
N THR A 198 -12.63 -10.58 8.73
CA THR A 198 -13.51 -9.42 8.82
C THR A 198 -13.70 -8.96 10.26
N ASP A 199 -14.08 -7.70 10.46
CA ASP A 199 -14.41 -7.17 11.79
C ASP A 199 -15.78 -7.62 12.33
N HIS A 200 -16.52 -8.46 11.57
CA HIS A 200 -17.78 -9.05 12.02
C HIS A 200 -17.60 -9.93 13.26
N LEU A 201 -18.64 -9.96 14.10
CA LEU A 201 -18.66 -10.78 15.30
C LEU A 201 -19.03 -12.23 15.01
N ALA A 202 -18.09 -13.14 15.23
CA ALA A 202 -18.27 -14.58 15.13
C ALA A 202 -18.85 -15.19 16.41
N PHE A 203 -19.99 -15.85 16.25
CA PHE A 203 -20.64 -16.67 17.28
C PHE A 203 -21.09 -17.99 16.67
N GLY A 204 -21.12 -19.05 17.48
CA GLY A 204 -21.54 -20.38 17.04
C GLY A 204 -22.93 -20.36 16.40
N GLY A 205 -23.17 -21.19 15.40
CA GLY A 205 -24.41 -21.22 14.63
C GLY A 205 -24.37 -20.42 13.32
N GLN A 206 -23.49 -19.41 13.21
CA GLN A 206 -23.32 -18.63 11.97
C GLN A 206 -22.47 -19.33 10.91
N SER A 207 -21.71 -20.37 11.29
CA SER A 207 -20.85 -21.17 10.42
C SER A 207 -21.59 -21.59 9.15
N GLY A 208 -21.03 -21.27 7.99
CA GLY A 208 -21.60 -21.53 6.67
C GLY A 208 -22.54 -20.45 6.14
N GLY A 209 -22.75 -19.35 6.85
CA GLY A 209 -23.56 -18.22 6.36
C GLY A 209 -22.85 -17.39 5.28
N PRO A 210 -23.60 -16.64 4.45
CA PRO A 210 -23.00 -15.83 3.39
C PRO A 210 -22.39 -14.53 3.93
N LEU A 211 -21.26 -14.13 3.32
CA LEU A 211 -20.79 -12.75 3.26
C LEU A 211 -20.97 -12.27 1.81
N PHE A 212 -21.80 -11.25 1.62
CA PHE A 212 -22.15 -10.75 0.30
C PHE A 212 -22.12 -9.23 0.21
N VAL A 213 -21.98 -8.74 -1.02
CA VAL A 213 -22.06 -7.33 -1.39
C VAL A 213 -23.34 -7.09 -2.20
N ILE A 214 -23.79 -5.83 -2.23
CA ILE A 214 -24.95 -5.42 -3.02
C ILE A 214 -24.44 -4.54 -4.17
N ASP A 215 -24.45 -5.11 -5.38
CA ASP A 215 -24.15 -4.40 -6.63
C ASP A 215 -25.10 -5.02 -7.66
N ASP A 216 -26.10 -4.28 -8.15
CA ASP A 216 -27.23 -4.74 -9.01
C ASP A 216 -27.93 -6.09 -8.72
N GLY A 217 -27.55 -6.77 -7.63
CA GLY A 217 -27.87 -8.11 -7.17
C GLY A 217 -27.16 -8.42 -5.84
N PHE A 218 -27.17 -9.69 -5.41
CA PHE A 218 -26.58 -10.13 -4.14
C PHE A 218 -25.45 -11.14 -4.38
N TYR A 219 -24.21 -10.65 -4.37
CA TYR A 219 -23.03 -11.42 -4.74
C TYR A 219 -22.29 -11.94 -3.51
N VAL A 220 -22.27 -13.26 -3.33
CA VAL A 220 -21.54 -13.92 -2.24
C VAL A 220 -20.06 -13.96 -2.61
N ILE A 221 -19.25 -13.23 -1.85
CA ILE A 221 -17.78 -13.18 -2.00
C ILE A 221 -17.05 -14.03 -0.95
N GLY A 222 -17.75 -14.43 0.11
CA GLY A 222 -17.22 -15.35 1.10
C GLY A 222 -18.29 -16.03 1.93
N MET A 223 -17.85 -16.98 2.74
CA MET A 223 -18.69 -17.77 3.63
C MET A 223 -18.10 -17.78 5.04
N GLN A 224 -18.96 -17.57 6.03
CA GLN A 224 -18.57 -17.54 7.44
C GLN A 224 -18.00 -18.90 7.85
N SER A 225 -16.78 -18.93 8.40
CA SER A 225 -16.14 -20.15 8.87
C SER A 225 -16.05 -20.11 10.40
N ASN A 226 -14.87 -19.86 10.96
CA ASN A 226 -14.61 -19.87 12.39
C ASN A 226 -14.19 -18.48 12.90
N LYS A 227 -13.71 -18.41 14.14
CA LYS A 227 -13.24 -17.15 14.74
C LYS A 227 -11.72 -17.15 14.86
N VAL A 228 -11.11 -15.98 14.73
CA VAL A 228 -9.68 -15.82 15.05
C VAL A 228 -9.44 -16.22 16.52
N PRO A 229 -8.49 -17.11 16.81
CA PRO A 229 -8.24 -17.61 18.17
C PRO A 229 -8.05 -16.50 19.20
N GLY A 230 -8.81 -16.58 20.31
CA GLY A 230 -8.75 -15.58 21.38
C GLY A 230 -9.52 -14.28 21.12
N SER A 231 -10.29 -14.20 20.02
CA SER A 231 -11.11 -13.03 19.67
C SER A 231 -12.56 -13.42 19.34
N HIS A 232 -13.38 -12.42 18.95
CA HIS A 232 -14.69 -12.59 18.32
C HIS A 232 -14.68 -12.19 16.83
N ILE A 233 -13.51 -12.07 16.22
CA ILE A 233 -13.35 -11.65 14.83
C ILE A 233 -13.59 -12.85 13.91
N LEU A 234 -14.36 -12.65 12.84
CA LEU A 234 -14.77 -13.70 11.91
C LEU A 234 -13.71 -13.97 10.83
N ASN A 235 -13.32 -15.24 10.70
CA ASN A 235 -12.64 -15.78 9.54
C ASN A 235 -13.67 -16.30 8.53
N SER A 236 -13.37 -16.11 7.25
CA SER A 236 -14.26 -16.48 6.16
C SER A 236 -13.51 -17.23 5.07
N VAL A 237 -14.13 -18.29 4.56
CA VAL A 237 -13.71 -18.93 3.30
C VAL A 237 -14.01 -17.94 2.18
N ARG A 238 -13.03 -17.64 1.32
CA ARG A 238 -13.27 -16.81 0.13
C ARG A 238 -13.95 -17.65 -0.94
N VAL A 239 -14.89 -17.08 -1.67
CA VAL A 239 -15.29 -17.64 -2.96
C VAL A 239 -14.11 -17.41 -3.91
N SER A 240 -13.19 -18.36 -3.99
CA SER A 240 -12.02 -18.28 -4.87
C SER A 240 -12.23 -19.08 -6.17
N PRO A 241 -11.43 -18.84 -7.23
CA PRO A 241 -11.44 -19.67 -8.43
C PRO A 241 -11.31 -21.16 -8.12
N GLU A 242 -10.50 -21.53 -7.13
CA GLU A 242 -10.31 -22.90 -6.64
C GLU A 242 -11.61 -23.50 -6.10
N LEU A 243 -12.38 -22.74 -5.32
CA LEU A 243 -13.70 -23.17 -4.84
C LEU A 243 -14.65 -23.41 -6.02
N ILE A 244 -14.69 -22.47 -6.97
CA ILE A 244 -15.54 -22.59 -8.17
C ILE A 244 -15.18 -23.83 -8.99
N LEU A 245 -13.89 -24.07 -9.23
CA LEU A 245 -13.41 -25.26 -9.93
C LEU A 245 -13.79 -26.55 -9.18
N GLN A 246 -13.79 -26.52 -7.85
CA GLN A 246 -14.20 -27.66 -7.04
C GLN A 246 -15.70 -27.95 -7.17
N LEU A 247 -16.56 -26.92 -7.19
CA LEU A 247 -18.00 -27.08 -7.43
C LEU A 247 -18.28 -27.66 -8.82
N MET A 248 -17.57 -27.17 -9.85
CA MET A 248 -17.65 -27.71 -11.21
C MET A 248 -17.21 -29.17 -11.26
N ALA A 249 -16.13 -29.53 -10.56
CA ALA A 249 -15.64 -30.91 -10.51
C ALA A 249 -16.65 -31.88 -9.88
N TRP A 250 -17.51 -31.39 -8.97
CA TRP A 250 -18.61 -32.15 -8.39
C TRP A 250 -19.90 -32.15 -9.24
N ASN A 251 -19.92 -31.43 -10.36
CA ASN A 251 -21.11 -31.19 -11.19
C ASN A 251 -22.27 -30.56 -10.41
N ILE A 252 -21.96 -29.65 -9.49
CA ILE A 252 -22.96 -28.92 -8.72
C ILE A 252 -23.41 -27.69 -9.53
N PRO A 253 -24.72 -27.49 -9.75
CA PRO A 253 -25.23 -26.25 -10.34
C PRO A 253 -25.05 -25.08 -9.37
N PHE A 254 -24.67 -23.92 -9.90
CA PHE A 254 -24.57 -22.65 -9.18
C PHE A 254 -24.70 -21.49 -10.18
N GLN A 255 -24.89 -20.27 -9.66
CA GLN A 255 -24.93 -19.05 -10.46
C GLN A 255 -23.65 -18.24 -10.27
N LEU A 256 -23.07 -17.77 -11.38
CA LEU A 256 -22.09 -16.68 -11.43
C LEU A 256 -22.78 -15.43 -11.98
N PRO A 257 -22.23 -14.22 -11.80
CA PRO A 257 -22.78 -13.04 -12.46
C PRO A 257 -22.71 -13.21 -13.99
N GLU A 258 -23.68 -12.64 -14.70
CA GLU A 258 -23.70 -12.71 -16.17
C GLU A 258 -22.42 -12.10 -16.78
N ASN A 259 -21.96 -12.64 -17.92
CA ASN A 259 -20.82 -12.08 -18.64
C ASN A 259 -21.12 -10.62 -19.04
N PRO A 260 -20.09 -9.78 -19.21
CA PRO A 260 -20.29 -8.42 -19.72
C PRO A 260 -21.08 -8.41 -21.03
N SER A 261 -21.99 -7.44 -21.19
CA SER A 261 -22.85 -7.37 -22.38
C SER A 261 -22.08 -7.26 -23.72
N ASN A 262 -20.82 -6.87 -23.65
CA ASN A 262 -19.88 -6.73 -24.75
C ASN A 262 -18.73 -7.77 -24.73
N ASP A 263 -18.96 -8.92 -24.11
CA ASP A 263 -18.02 -10.06 -24.04
C ASP A 263 -17.66 -10.63 -25.42
N LEU A 264 -18.61 -10.66 -26.37
CA LEU A 264 -18.39 -11.14 -27.74
C LEU A 264 -18.23 -9.98 -28.74
N VAL A 265 -17.34 -10.13 -29.72
CA VAL A 265 -17.13 -9.14 -30.79
C VAL A 265 -18.40 -8.79 -31.58
N GLU A 266 -19.32 -9.74 -31.73
CA GLU A 266 -20.62 -9.54 -32.37
C GLU A 266 -21.55 -8.59 -31.59
N ASN A 267 -21.36 -8.51 -30.27
CA ASN A 267 -22.08 -7.64 -29.35
C ASN A 267 -21.23 -6.44 -28.90
N ALA A 268 -20.15 -6.13 -29.61
CA ALA A 268 -19.25 -5.03 -29.28
C ALA A 268 -20.01 -3.72 -29.01
N TYR A 269 -19.69 -3.06 -27.90
CA TYR A 269 -20.31 -1.81 -27.48
C TYR A 269 -20.07 -0.71 -28.52
N GLU A 270 -21.15 -0.09 -29.02
CA GLU A 270 -21.06 0.92 -30.07
C GLU A 270 -20.70 2.31 -29.52
N ILE A 271 -19.51 2.78 -29.88
CA ILE A 271 -19.05 4.14 -29.59
C ILE A 271 -19.63 5.07 -30.65
N THR A 272 -20.65 5.84 -30.26
CA THR A 272 -21.39 6.74 -31.18
C THR A 272 -20.90 8.19 -31.16
N ALA A 273 -20.07 8.56 -30.18
CA ALA A 273 -19.51 9.91 -30.04
C ALA A 273 -18.16 9.89 -29.33
N LEU A 274 -17.28 10.83 -29.70
CA LEU A 274 -15.98 11.08 -29.06
C LEU A 274 -15.88 12.57 -28.63
N PRO A 275 -15.12 12.90 -27.56
CA PRO A 275 -14.39 11.99 -26.68
C PRO A 275 -15.31 11.13 -25.81
N LEU A 276 -14.87 9.92 -25.50
CA LEU A 276 -15.53 8.96 -24.62
C LEU A 276 -14.61 8.64 -23.46
N THR A 277 -15.14 8.61 -22.24
CA THR A 277 -14.51 8.00 -21.07
C THR A 277 -15.56 7.16 -20.38
N LEU A 278 -15.29 5.87 -20.22
CA LEU A 278 -16.26 4.90 -19.73
C LEU A 278 -15.59 3.94 -18.73
N PRO A 279 -16.03 3.90 -17.47
CA PRO A 279 -15.64 2.85 -16.53
C PRO A 279 -16.30 1.52 -16.95
N GLN A 280 -15.53 0.45 -16.95
CA GLN A 280 -15.88 -0.88 -17.47
C GLN A 280 -15.21 -1.98 -16.63
N ALA A 281 -15.66 -3.22 -16.85
CA ALA A 281 -15.14 -4.40 -16.19
C ALA A 281 -15.10 -5.56 -17.20
N ASN A 282 -14.14 -6.48 -17.06
CA ASN A 282 -14.09 -7.73 -17.82
C ASN A 282 -14.34 -8.96 -16.92
N ASN A 283 -14.87 -8.72 -15.74
CA ASN A 283 -15.23 -9.75 -14.76
C ASN A 283 -16.26 -10.69 -15.39
N ASN A 284 -15.99 -11.99 -15.34
CA ASN A 284 -16.78 -13.04 -15.98
C ASN A 284 -16.82 -13.02 -17.52
N ALA A 285 -16.02 -12.19 -18.20
CA ALA A 285 -15.84 -12.34 -19.65
C ALA A 285 -15.35 -13.76 -19.99
N GLU A 286 -15.76 -14.29 -21.12
CA GLU A 286 -15.26 -15.56 -21.63
C GLU A 286 -13.92 -15.34 -22.35
N THR A 287 -13.04 -16.34 -22.26
CA THR A 287 -11.88 -16.41 -23.16
C THR A 287 -12.30 -17.34 -24.29
N THR A 288 -12.82 -16.78 -25.37
CA THR A 288 -13.36 -17.62 -26.45
C THR A 288 -12.25 -18.07 -27.39
N LEU A 289 -12.37 -19.27 -27.97
CA LEU A 289 -11.44 -19.73 -29.03
C LEU A 289 -11.54 -18.89 -30.32
N SER A 290 -12.55 -18.02 -30.42
CA SER A 290 -12.77 -17.10 -31.54
C SER A 290 -12.12 -15.74 -31.36
N ASP A 291 -11.69 -15.38 -30.14
CA ASP A 291 -11.01 -14.10 -29.90
C ASP A 291 -9.66 -14.09 -30.64
N PRO A 292 -9.38 -13.10 -31.49
CA PRO A 292 -8.08 -13.00 -32.13
C PRO A 292 -7.02 -12.64 -31.08
N VAL A 293 -5.85 -13.27 -31.20
CA VAL A 293 -4.75 -13.11 -30.23
C VAL A 293 -3.93 -11.87 -30.59
N PRO A 294 -3.82 -10.85 -29.70
CA PRO A 294 -3.01 -9.66 -29.97
C PRO A 294 -1.52 -10.00 -30.09
N SER A 295 -0.79 -9.30 -30.96
CA SER A 295 0.64 -9.58 -31.19
C SER A 295 1.56 -9.18 -30.02
N CYS A 296 1.09 -8.31 -29.14
CA CYS A 296 1.84 -7.73 -28.01
C CYS A 296 1.59 -8.45 -26.68
N GLY A 297 0.60 -9.34 -26.58
CA GLY A 297 0.23 -10.02 -25.35
C GLY A 297 0.40 -11.54 -25.44
N ASN A 298 0.86 -12.17 -24.35
CA ASN A 298 0.85 -13.63 -24.23
C ASN A 298 -0.36 -14.06 -23.41
N ASN A 299 -1.15 -15.02 -23.92
CA ASN A 299 -2.36 -15.53 -23.25
C ASN A 299 -3.31 -14.40 -22.82
N VAL A 300 -3.75 -13.60 -23.78
CA VAL A 300 -4.77 -12.57 -23.56
C VAL A 300 -6.13 -13.26 -23.57
N GLY A 301 -6.93 -13.03 -22.53
CA GLY A 301 -8.29 -13.54 -22.44
C GLY A 301 -9.16 -12.64 -21.60
N LYS A 302 -10.36 -13.11 -21.25
CA LYS A 302 -11.37 -12.29 -20.57
C LYS A 302 -11.62 -10.99 -21.35
N THR A 303 -11.93 -11.13 -22.63
CA THR A 303 -11.94 -10.01 -23.55
C THR A 303 -13.31 -9.34 -23.58
N VAL A 304 -13.32 -8.02 -23.70
CA VAL A 304 -14.54 -7.27 -24.01
C VAL A 304 -14.28 -6.33 -25.18
N TRP A 305 -15.36 -6.06 -25.91
CA TRP A 305 -15.28 -5.50 -27.24
C TRP A 305 -16.03 -4.17 -27.37
N TYR A 306 -15.45 -3.26 -28.14
CA TYR A 306 -16.07 -2.00 -28.53
C TYR A 306 -15.96 -1.85 -30.04
N ARG A 307 -16.87 -1.11 -30.65
CA ARG A 307 -16.83 -0.78 -32.08
C ARG A 307 -16.98 0.71 -32.29
N TRP A 308 -16.24 1.25 -33.25
CA TRP A 308 -16.30 2.65 -33.63
C TRP A 308 -16.16 2.81 -35.14
N GLU A 309 -17.03 3.61 -35.77
CA GLU A 309 -16.92 3.98 -37.18
C GLU A 309 -16.40 5.42 -37.28
N SER A 310 -15.32 5.63 -38.04
CA SER A 310 -14.79 6.98 -38.25
C SER A 310 -15.45 7.62 -39.47
N GLU A 311 -16.09 8.78 -39.31
CA GLU A 311 -16.67 9.52 -40.45
C GLU A 311 -15.63 10.29 -41.27
N GLN A 312 -14.43 10.48 -40.72
CA GLN A 312 -13.39 11.34 -41.27
C GLN A 312 -12.01 10.67 -41.25
N LEU A 313 -11.07 11.25 -42.00
CA LEU A 313 -9.67 10.83 -41.97
C LEU A 313 -8.97 11.57 -40.83
N GLN A 314 -8.74 10.89 -39.72
CA GLN A 314 -8.23 11.51 -38.50
C GLN A 314 -7.39 10.51 -37.70
N ASP A 315 -6.49 11.02 -36.88
CA ASP A 315 -5.82 10.17 -35.89
C ASP A 315 -6.76 10.01 -34.69
N ALA A 316 -6.80 8.82 -34.11
CA ALA A 316 -7.54 8.52 -32.89
C ALA A 316 -6.58 7.99 -31.83
N SER A 317 -6.81 8.37 -30.58
CA SER A 317 -6.14 7.81 -29.43
C SER A 317 -7.11 7.01 -28.57
N LEU A 318 -6.58 5.94 -28.00
CA LEU A 318 -7.25 5.03 -27.10
C LEU A 318 -6.33 4.80 -25.90
N SER A 319 -6.84 5.02 -24.70
CA SER A 319 -6.18 4.70 -23.43
C SER A 319 -7.05 3.77 -22.62
N VAL A 320 -6.43 2.78 -21.99
CA VAL A 320 -7.07 1.89 -21.03
C VAL A 320 -6.25 1.94 -19.75
N LEU A 321 -6.90 2.45 -18.70
CA LEU A 321 -6.34 2.45 -17.35
C LEU A 321 -6.92 1.28 -16.58
N GLY A 322 -6.11 0.24 -16.33
CA GLY A 322 -6.47 -0.86 -15.44
C GLY A 322 -6.36 -0.44 -13.97
N GLN A 323 -7.34 -0.83 -13.16
CA GLN A 323 -7.31 -0.70 -11.70
C GLN A 323 -6.89 -2.05 -11.15
N GLY A 324 -5.62 -2.22 -10.77
CA GLY A 324 -5.13 -3.45 -10.12
C GLY A 324 -4.79 -4.64 -11.02
N PHE A 325 -4.98 -4.53 -12.34
CA PHE A 325 -4.60 -5.58 -13.30
C PHE A 325 -3.88 -5.02 -14.53
N ASP A 326 -3.23 -5.91 -15.30
CA ASP A 326 -2.47 -5.59 -16.52
C ASP A 326 -3.36 -5.72 -17.78
N PRO A 327 -4.02 -4.64 -18.24
CA PRO A 327 -4.82 -4.70 -19.44
C PRO A 327 -3.93 -4.86 -20.68
N VAL A 328 -4.47 -5.57 -21.65
CA VAL A 328 -4.01 -5.59 -23.04
C VAL A 328 -5.10 -4.95 -23.88
N VAL A 329 -4.74 -3.92 -24.63
CA VAL A 329 -5.64 -3.27 -25.58
C VAL A 329 -5.16 -3.51 -27.00
N SER A 330 -6.09 -3.70 -27.92
CA SER A 330 -5.79 -3.88 -29.35
C SER A 330 -6.89 -3.30 -30.22
N VAL A 331 -6.51 -2.84 -31.41
CA VAL A 331 -7.41 -2.27 -32.41
C VAL A 331 -7.34 -3.12 -33.68
N TRP A 332 -8.51 -3.42 -34.23
CA TRP A 332 -8.70 -4.33 -35.36
C TRP A 332 -9.54 -3.65 -36.43
N ASP A 333 -9.29 -4.00 -37.70
CA ASP A 333 -10.14 -3.59 -38.81
C ASP A 333 -11.44 -4.43 -38.91
N SER A 334 -12.29 -4.11 -39.89
CA SER A 334 -13.57 -4.80 -40.11
C SER A 334 -13.45 -6.28 -40.48
N ASN A 335 -12.28 -6.77 -40.85
CA ASN A 335 -11.99 -8.18 -41.11
C ASN A 335 -11.22 -8.84 -39.96
N LEU A 336 -11.11 -8.17 -38.80
CA LEU A 336 -10.28 -8.56 -37.67
C LEU A 336 -8.79 -8.73 -38.04
N GLY A 337 -8.29 -7.87 -38.95
CA GLY A 337 -6.86 -7.64 -39.13
C GLY A 337 -6.35 -6.68 -38.07
N GLU A 338 -5.34 -7.09 -37.29
CA GLU A 338 -4.75 -6.24 -36.24
C GLU A 338 -4.14 -4.98 -36.87
N ILE A 339 -4.51 -3.82 -36.33
CA ILE A 339 -3.97 -2.52 -36.71
C ILE A 339 -2.82 -2.15 -35.78
N ASP A 340 -3.07 -2.24 -34.47
CA ASP A 340 -2.09 -1.96 -33.44
C ASP A 340 -2.52 -2.61 -32.13
N CYS A 341 -1.56 -2.88 -31.25
CA CYS A 341 -1.85 -3.35 -29.91
C CYS A 341 -0.81 -2.89 -28.90
N SER A 342 -1.22 -2.80 -27.64
CA SER A 342 -0.38 -2.31 -26.55
C SER A 342 -0.68 -3.09 -25.27
N THR A 343 0.34 -3.28 -24.45
CA THR A 343 0.24 -3.81 -23.10
C THR A 343 1.35 -3.18 -22.26
N GLN A 344 1.03 -2.77 -21.05
CA GLN A 344 2.00 -2.30 -20.07
C GLN A 344 1.67 -2.91 -18.71
N LEU A 345 2.71 -3.30 -17.98
CA LEU A 345 2.60 -3.70 -16.59
C LEU A 345 2.31 -2.43 -15.77
N GLU A 346 1.15 -2.38 -15.13
CA GLU A 346 0.76 -1.40 -14.09
C GLU A 346 0.65 0.10 -14.47
N ILE A 347 0.69 0.51 -15.76
CA ILE A 347 0.48 1.91 -16.20
C ILE A 347 -0.34 1.95 -17.50
N ASP A 348 -1.18 3.00 -17.68
CA ASP A 348 -1.98 3.30 -18.88
C ASP A 348 -1.54 2.61 -20.17
N THR A 349 -2.39 1.71 -20.68
CA THR A 349 -2.15 1.07 -21.96
C THR A 349 -2.74 1.93 -23.07
N PHE A 350 -1.87 2.44 -23.95
CA PHE A 350 -2.23 3.45 -24.95
C PHE A 350 -1.95 2.99 -26.38
N ILE A 351 -2.85 3.34 -27.31
CA ILE A 351 -2.74 3.12 -28.76
C ILE A 351 -3.10 4.41 -29.50
N THR A 352 -2.37 4.68 -30.59
CA THR A 352 -2.76 5.67 -31.60
C THR A 352 -2.80 5.07 -32.98
N PHE A 353 -3.86 5.35 -33.73
CA PHE A 353 -3.99 4.86 -35.10
C PHE A 353 -4.68 5.87 -36.01
N ARG A 354 -4.38 5.79 -37.31
CA ARG A 354 -4.97 6.62 -38.36
C ARG A 354 -6.29 6.01 -38.82
N ALA A 355 -7.40 6.59 -38.39
CA ALA A 355 -8.74 6.19 -38.77
C ALA A 355 -9.14 6.77 -40.15
N LYS A 356 -9.80 5.96 -40.98
CA LYS A 356 -10.24 6.32 -42.33
C LYS A 356 -11.77 6.54 -42.36
N PRO A 357 -12.27 7.43 -43.24
CA PRO A 357 -13.72 7.65 -43.39
C PRO A 357 -14.47 6.38 -43.80
N GLY A 358 -15.55 6.06 -43.10
CA GLY A 358 -16.45 4.93 -43.36
C GLY A 358 -15.89 3.56 -43.02
N GLU A 359 -14.74 3.49 -42.34
CA GLU A 359 -14.19 2.22 -41.82
C GLU A 359 -14.65 2.00 -40.37
N THR A 360 -15.03 0.76 -40.07
CA THR A 360 -15.35 0.30 -38.71
C THR A 360 -14.13 -0.33 -38.07
N TYR A 361 -13.84 0.09 -36.85
CA TYR A 361 -12.75 -0.42 -36.02
C TYR A 361 -13.33 -1.16 -34.82
N TYR A 362 -12.76 -2.32 -34.52
CA TYR A 362 -13.05 -3.09 -33.32
C TYR A 362 -11.93 -2.90 -32.31
N ILE A 363 -12.29 -2.62 -31.08
CA ILE A 363 -11.36 -2.41 -29.97
C ILE A 363 -11.58 -3.55 -28.99
N MET A 364 -10.51 -4.28 -28.68
CA MET A 364 -10.55 -5.35 -27.70
C MET A 364 -9.74 -4.93 -26.48
N VAL A 365 -10.33 -5.09 -25.30
CA VAL A 365 -9.66 -4.97 -24.01
C VAL A 365 -9.72 -6.34 -23.34
N GLY A 366 -8.57 -6.92 -23.01
CA GLY A 366 -8.48 -8.19 -22.30
C GLY A 366 -7.44 -8.14 -21.21
N GLY A 367 -7.40 -9.15 -20.35
CA GLY A 367 -6.36 -9.28 -19.33
C GLY A 367 -5.21 -10.16 -19.80
N SER A 368 -3.99 -9.76 -19.45
CA SER A 368 -2.83 -10.65 -19.56
C SER A 368 -3.04 -11.87 -18.65
N TYR A 369 -2.82 -13.08 -19.17
CA TYR A 369 -3.02 -14.34 -18.43
C TYR A 369 -4.42 -14.52 -17.84
N ASP A 370 -5.46 -14.16 -18.61
CA ASP A 370 -6.87 -14.24 -18.19
C ASP A 370 -7.19 -13.42 -16.93
N ARG A 371 -6.39 -12.39 -16.61
CA ARG A 371 -6.69 -11.48 -15.49
C ARG A 371 -7.98 -10.70 -15.74
N VAL A 372 -8.69 -10.41 -14.66
CA VAL A 372 -9.90 -9.58 -14.67
C VAL A 372 -9.70 -8.37 -13.78
N GLY A 373 -10.55 -7.36 -13.95
CA GLY A 373 -10.60 -6.20 -13.07
C GLY A 373 -11.38 -5.04 -13.69
N LEU A 374 -11.46 -3.96 -12.92
CA LEU A 374 -12.05 -2.70 -13.38
C LEU A 374 -11.05 -1.93 -14.23
N PHE A 375 -11.54 -1.28 -15.28
CA PHE A 375 -10.72 -0.39 -16.09
C PHE A 375 -11.54 0.77 -16.63
N THR A 376 -10.85 1.85 -17.01
CA THR A 376 -11.46 2.98 -17.71
C THR A 376 -10.99 2.99 -19.15
N VAL A 377 -11.93 2.90 -20.10
CA VAL A 377 -11.65 3.11 -21.52
C VAL A 377 -11.83 4.58 -21.84
N SER A 378 -10.78 5.21 -22.35
CA SER A 378 -10.83 6.57 -22.87
C SER A 378 -10.47 6.58 -24.35
N MET A 379 -11.34 7.12 -25.19
CA MET A 379 -11.09 7.26 -26.63
C MET A 379 -11.38 8.68 -27.07
N GLN A 380 -10.53 9.22 -27.95
CA GLN A 380 -10.74 10.54 -28.53
C GLN A 380 -10.09 10.67 -29.90
N THR A 381 -10.56 11.65 -30.67
CA THR A 381 -9.92 12.04 -31.93
C THR A 381 -8.79 13.00 -31.65
N ILE A 382 -7.64 12.80 -32.29
CA ILE A 382 -6.51 13.71 -32.24
C ILE A 382 -6.73 14.82 -33.28
N PRO A 383 -6.78 16.10 -32.87
CA PRO A 383 -6.86 17.20 -33.82
C PRO A 383 -5.64 17.20 -34.74
N SER A 384 -5.86 17.20 -36.05
CA SER A 384 -4.76 17.35 -37.01
C SER A 384 -4.17 18.75 -36.89
N VAL A 385 -3.03 18.89 -36.21
CA VAL A 385 -2.25 20.12 -36.22
C VAL A 385 -1.60 20.23 -37.59
N SER A 386 -2.13 21.11 -38.46
CA SER A 386 -1.42 21.47 -39.69
C SER A 386 -0.09 22.11 -39.29
N VAL A 387 1.01 21.45 -39.60
CA VAL A 387 2.36 22.05 -39.55
C VAL A 387 2.41 23.07 -40.69
N ASP A 388 1.78 24.23 -40.50
CA ASP A 388 1.97 25.35 -41.40
C ASP A 388 3.24 26.07 -40.99
N SER A 389 4.23 26.02 -41.87
CA SER A 389 5.52 26.67 -41.71
C SER A 389 5.36 28.18 -41.88
N GLY A 390 4.89 28.81 -40.81
CA GLY A 390 4.90 30.26 -40.64
C GLY A 390 3.55 30.91 -40.87
N VAL A 391 2.85 31.17 -39.76
CA VAL A 391 2.22 32.45 -39.37
C VAL A 391 1.45 32.15 -38.06
N PRO A 392 1.66 32.90 -36.96
CA PRO A 392 0.88 32.67 -35.74
C PRO A 392 -0.57 33.15 -35.96
N PRO A 393 -1.60 32.38 -35.58
CA PRO A 393 -2.97 32.86 -35.63
C PRO A 393 -3.19 33.88 -34.52
N ASN A 394 -3.50 35.11 -34.96
CA ASN A 394 -3.97 36.18 -34.10
C ASN A 394 -5.44 35.92 -33.77
N THR A 395 -5.74 35.34 -32.61
CA THR A 395 -7.10 35.32 -32.07
C THR A 395 -7.10 35.70 -30.59
N THR A 396 -7.63 36.90 -30.35
CA THR A 396 -8.21 37.36 -29.10
C THR A 396 -9.31 36.40 -28.63
N SER A 397 -9.01 35.53 -27.65
CA SER A 397 -10.02 34.92 -26.79
C SER A 397 -9.53 34.95 -25.35
N THR A 398 -10.23 35.74 -24.54
CA THR A 398 -10.13 35.78 -23.08
C THR A 398 -10.66 34.48 -22.49
N GLU A 399 -9.81 33.81 -21.72
CA GLU A 399 -10.09 32.77 -20.70
C GLU A 399 -10.41 31.35 -21.19
N ILE A 400 -9.37 30.54 -21.41
CA ILE A 400 -8.97 29.40 -20.54
C ILE A 400 -7.44 29.28 -20.67
N THR A 401 -6.66 29.76 -19.68
CA THR A 401 -5.25 29.34 -19.56
C THR A 401 -5.25 27.89 -19.11
N PRO A 402 -4.63 26.94 -19.84
CA PRO A 402 -4.61 25.55 -19.38
C PRO A 402 -3.79 25.50 -18.08
N ALA A 403 -4.42 25.03 -17.01
CA ALA A 403 -3.70 24.63 -15.82
C ALA A 403 -2.87 23.39 -16.19
N LEU A 404 -1.54 23.52 -16.16
CA LEU A 404 -0.64 22.41 -16.34
C LEU A 404 -0.85 21.40 -15.19
N LEU A 405 -0.90 20.11 -15.51
CA LEU A 405 -0.80 19.03 -14.53
C LEU A 405 0.62 18.96 -13.97
N TRP A 406 0.72 18.49 -12.73
CA TRP A 406 2.01 18.24 -12.12
C TRP A 406 2.66 17.00 -12.77
N PRO A 407 3.93 17.05 -13.19
CA PRO A 407 4.54 15.98 -13.98
C PRO A 407 5.05 14.78 -13.16
N LEU A 408 4.81 14.73 -11.84
CA LEU A 408 5.24 13.66 -10.92
C LEU A 408 4.12 13.32 -9.91
N ASN A 409 4.13 12.13 -9.31
CA ASN A 409 3.09 11.71 -8.35
C ASN A 409 3.46 11.85 -6.86
N ASP A 410 4.75 12.01 -6.53
CA ASP A 410 5.29 11.91 -5.17
C ASP A 410 5.73 13.24 -4.54
N ASP A 411 6.13 13.21 -3.26
CA ASP A 411 6.72 14.35 -2.55
C ASP A 411 7.97 14.88 -3.27
N PHE A 412 7.97 16.18 -3.57
CA PHE A 412 8.98 16.82 -4.41
C PHE A 412 9.54 18.11 -3.78
N THR A 413 10.68 18.54 -4.28
CA THR A 413 11.41 19.77 -3.96
C THR A 413 11.91 20.37 -5.25
N ILE A 414 11.73 21.68 -5.42
CA ILE A 414 12.34 22.42 -6.52
C ILE A 414 13.74 22.87 -6.08
N MET A 415 14.78 22.31 -6.67
CA MET A 415 16.18 22.63 -6.35
C MET A 415 16.65 23.90 -7.07
N ASN A 416 16.42 23.97 -8.39
CA ASN A 416 16.82 25.09 -9.22
C ASN A 416 15.60 25.69 -9.90
N TYR A 417 15.67 27.00 -10.15
CA TYR A 417 14.55 27.79 -10.65
C TYR A 417 14.98 28.60 -11.87
N ILE A 418 14.01 29.19 -12.58
CA ILE A 418 14.23 29.93 -13.82
C ILE A 418 14.84 31.30 -13.53
N ASP A 419 15.84 31.70 -14.32
CA ASP A 419 16.52 32.99 -14.18
C ASP A 419 15.75 34.14 -14.85
N ASN A 420 14.63 34.58 -14.25
CA ASN A 420 13.87 35.72 -14.76
C ASN A 420 14.03 37.00 -13.90
N ALA A 421 14.24 38.10 -14.62
CA ALA A 421 14.46 39.44 -14.11
C ALA A 421 13.32 39.99 -13.24
N SER A 422 12.06 39.62 -13.53
CA SER A 422 10.83 40.04 -12.83
C SER A 422 10.61 39.30 -11.51
N THR A 423 10.95 38.01 -11.48
CA THR A 423 10.87 37.11 -10.32
C THR A 423 11.73 37.60 -9.15
N ARG A 424 12.87 38.23 -9.47
CA ARG A 424 13.80 38.88 -8.51
C ARG A 424 13.14 39.94 -7.61
N ALA A 425 12.07 40.60 -8.07
CA ALA A 425 11.49 41.75 -7.37
C ALA A 425 10.14 41.42 -6.69
N ALA A 426 9.38 40.46 -7.22
CA ALA A 426 8.04 40.13 -6.73
C ALA A 426 8.04 39.21 -5.50
N LEU A 427 9.06 38.34 -5.36
CA LEU A 427 9.09 37.31 -4.31
C LEU A 427 10.05 37.61 -3.15
N GLY A 428 10.87 38.66 -3.24
CA GLY A 428 11.91 38.93 -2.22
C GLY A 428 13.00 37.86 -2.14
N ILE A 429 13.06 36.96 -3.13
CA ILE A 429 14.05 35.90 -3.27
C ILE A 429 15.23 36.49 -4.05
N SER A 430 16.39 36.62 -3.39
CA SER A 430 17.65 36.88 -4.08
C SER A 430 18.10 35.57 -4.71
N ASP A 431 18.12 35.52 -6.04
CA ASP A 431 18.91 34.54 -6.75
C ASP A 431 20.36 34.64 -6.25
N CYS A 432 20.91 33.53 -5.74
CA CYS A 432 22.13 33.38 -4.94
C CYS A 432 22.87 34.67 -4.51
N PRO A 433 23.11 34.94 -3.20
CA PRO A 433 23.84 36.13 -2.79
C PRO A 433 25.18 36.23 -3.52
N VAL A 434 25.31 37.28 -4.35
CA VAL A 434 26.51 37.62 -5.12
C VAL A 434 27.73 37.57 -4.20
N LEU A 435 28.54 36.52 -4.34
CA LEU A 435 29.92 36.53 -3.88
C LEU A 435 30.81 36.39 -5.11
N GLU A 436 31.36 37.53 -5.52
CA GLU A 436 32.47 37.65 -6.42
C GLU A 436 33.67 36.82 -5.90
N ASN A 437 33.72 35.53 -6.24
CA ASN A 437 34.92 34.76 -6.56
C ASN A 437 34.58 33.27 -6.51
N ARG A 438 34.96 32.56 -7.57
CA ARG A 438 34.93 31.11 -7.71
C ARG A 438 35.28 30.39 -6.39
N ARG A 439 34.29 29.74 -5.76
CA ARG A 439 34.41 28.55 -4.90
C ARG A 439 33.01 28.06 -4.51
N PHE A 440 32.76 26.78 -4.82
CA PHE A 440 31.59 25.98 -4.48
C PHE A 440 31.04 26.29 -3.07
N LEU A 441 29.77 26.67 -2.97
CA LEU A 441 29.06 26.76 -1.69
C LEU A 441 28.33 25.43 -1.41
N PRO A 442 28.13 25.05 -0.13
CA PRO A 442 27.58 23.74 0.26
C PRO A 442 26.05 23.68 0.28
N ASP A 443 25.37 24.76 -0.10
CA ASP A 443 23.92 24.98 0.09
C ASP A 443 23.21 25.15 -1.28
N GLY A 444 22.97 24.06 -2.03
CA GLY A 444 22.16 24.07 -3.26
C GLY A 444 22.82 24.70 -4.50
N TYR A 445 22.64 24.09 -5.67
CA TYR A 445 23.32 24.47 -6.91
C TYR A 445 22.52 25.51 -7.73
N CYS A 446 22.19 26.68 -7.18
CA CYS A 446 21.65 27.75 -8.04
C CYS A 446 22.80 28.41 -8.83
N TYR A 447 22.71 28.40 -10.16
CA TYR A 447 23.71 28.98 -11.07
C TYR A 447 23.02 29.82 -12.15
N GLN A 448 23.70 30.86 -12.63
CA GLN A 448 23.19 31.72 -13.70
C GLN A 448 23.18 30.99 -15.06
N GLY A 449 22.12 31.23 -15.83
CA GLY A 449 21.78 30.60 -17.10
C GLY A 449 20.72 29.48 -17.04
N HIS A 450 20.00 29.28 -15.93
CA HIS A 450 19.04 28.19 -15.78
C HIS A 450 17.69 28.52 -16.46
N THR A 451 17.28 27.67 -17.40
CA THR A 451 16.14 27.88 -18.31
C THR A 451 14.86 27.13 -17.91
N GLY A 452 14.91 26.40 -16.80
CA GLY A 452 13.80 25.59 -16.30
C GLY A 452 13.71 25.54 -14.79
N ILE A 453 12.98 24.55 -14.29
CA ILE A 453 13.01 24.15 -12.88
C ILE A 453 13.57 22.74 -12.76
N ASP A 454 14.33 22.49 -11.69
CA ASP A 454 14.82 21.14 -11.37
C ASP A 454 14.03 20.57 -10.20
N ILE A 455 13.32 19.48 -10.44
CA ILE A 455 12.44 18.82 -9.47
C ILE A 455 13.13 17.56 -8.95
N THR A 456 13.26 17.44 -7.62
CA THR A 456 13.96 16.35 -6.90
C THR A 456 13.18 15.92 -5.64
N SER A 457 13.51 14.81 -4.99
CA SER A 457 13.05 14.47 -3.63
C SER A 457 13.87 15.15 -2.53
N GLY A 458 14.99 15.80 -2.88
CA GLY A 458 15.84 16.56 -1.97
C GLY A 458 17.26 16.78 -2.52
N VAL A 459 18.05 17.66 -1.89
CA VAL A 459 19.43 17.92 -2.34
C VAL A 459 20.32 16.70 -2.13
N GLY A 460 20.75 16.06 -3.22
CA GLY A 460 21.58 14.86 -3.18
C GLY A 460 20.83 13.59 -2.78
N ASP A 461 19.49 13.66 -2.70
CA ASP A 461 18.65 12.48 -2.61
C ASP A 461 18.52 11.84 -3.99
N VAL A 462 18.84 10.55 -4.08
CA VAL A 462 18.76 9.76 -5.32
C VAL A 462 17.48 8.94 -5.39
N SER A 463 16.61 9.03 -4.37
CA SER A 463 15.35 8.27 -4.28
C SER A 463 14.34 8.63 -5.37
N ILE A 464 14.47 9.82 -5.99
CA ILE A 464 13.62 10.21 -7.12
C ILE A 464 14.01 9.50 -8.43
N ALA A 465 15.20 8.88 -8.52
CA ALA A 465 15.61 8.16 -9.72
C ALA A 465 14.64 7.01 -10.04
N GLY A 466 14.19 6.93 -11.28
CA GLY A 466 13.25 5.91 -11.73
C GLY A 466 11.78 6.23 -11.44
N GLN A 467 11.46 7.40 -10.87
CA GLN A 467 10.08 7.85 -10.71
C GLN A 467 9.43 8.15 -12.08
N PRO A 468 8.17 7.78 -12.30
CA PRO A 468 7.47 8.06 -13.56
C PRO A 468 7.24 9.56 -13.75
N VAL A 469 7.48 10.02 -14.97
CA VAL A 469 7.27 11.40 -15.43
C VAL A 469 6.06 11.44 -16.35
N TYR A 470 5.16 12.38 -16.10
CA TYR A 470 3.91 12.54 -16.83
C TYR A 470 3.86 13.84 -17.63
N SER A 471 3.16 13.86 -18.76
CA SER A 471 2.93 15.06 -19.55
C SER A 471 2.09 16.08 -18.76
N ALA A 472 2.57 17.31 -18.66
CA ALA A 472 1.89 18.39 -17.95
C ALA A 472 0.68 18.96 -18.71
N HIS A 473 0.55 18.69 -20.00
CA HIS A 473 -0.58 19.15 -20.81
C HIS A 473 -0.84 18.25 -22.00
N ASP A 474 -2.02 18.39 -22.60
CA ASP A 474 -2.35 17.83 -23.90
C ASP A 474 -1.43 18.41 -24.98
N GLY A 475 -0.81 17.59 -25.80
CA GLY A 475 0.05 18.10 -26.86
C GLY A 475 0.62 17.07 -27.82
N VAL A 476 1.25 17.54 -28.88
CA VAL A 476 1.93 16.70 -29.88
C VAL A 476 3.40 16.63 -29.56
N VAL A 477 3.96 15.41 -29.53
CA VAL A 477 5.39 15.16 -29.34
C VAL A 477 6.14 15.79 -30.51
N VAL A 478 6.98 16.76 -30.22
CA VAL A 478 7.80 17.45 -31.22
C VAL A 478 9.10 16.69 -31.42
N GLU A 479 9.74 16.28 -30.33
CA GLU A 479 11.08 15.71 -30.35
C GLU A 479 11.27 14.76 -29.16
N VAL A 480 12.04 13.69 -29.36
CA VAL A 480 12.37 12.70 -28.34
C VAL A 480 13.81 12.25 -28.50
N ARG A 481 14.57 12.21 -27.40
CA ARG A 481 15.90 11.60 -27.33
C ARG A 481 15.94 10.55 -26.22
N ARG A 482 16.52 9.38 -26.51
CA ARG A 482 16.52 8.21 -25.60
C ARG A 482 17.87 7.50 -25.50
N ASP A 483 18.81 7.85 -26.36
CA ASP A 483 20.06 7.14 -26.57
C ASP A 483 21.27 7.78 -25.86
N CYS A 484 21.06 8.91 -25.16
CA CYS A 484 22.09 9.50 -24.33
C CYS A 484 22.31 8.62 -23.09
N THR A 485 23.52 8.08 -23.01
CA THR A 485 23.97 7.21 -21.91
C THR A 485 25.00 7.89 -21.01
N TYR A 486 25.29 9.17 -21.25
CA TYR A 486 26.22 9.95 -20.45
C TYR A 486 25.54 10.50 -19.18
N SER A 487 26.23 10.41 -18.04
CA SER A 487 25.85 11.01 -16.76
C SER A 487 27.08 11.70 -16.16
N GLY A 488 26.96 12.97 -15.79
CA GLY A 488 28.00 13.73 -15.11
C GLY A 488 28.23 15.15 -15.65
N MET A 489 29.23 15.85 -15.09
CA MET A 489 29.62 17.21 -15.50
C MET A 489 30.90 17.21 -16.34
N ALA A 490 30.81 16.89 -17.63
CA ALA A 490 31.95 16.98 -18.55
C ALA A 490 32.23 18.44 -18.97
N GLU A 491 33.50 18.74 -19.22
CA GLU A 491 33.92 20.02 -19.83
C GLU A 491 33.63 20.08 -21.35
N SER A 492 33.23 18.96 -21.98
CA SER A 492 32.94 18.87 -23.42
C SER A 492 31.85 17.84 -23.76
N GLU A 493 31.22 18.02 -24.91
CA GLU A 493 30.04 17.24 -25.35
C GLU A 493 30.37 15.75 -25.58
N PRO A 494 29.69 14.81 -24.90
CA PRO A 494 29.87 13.37 -25.09
C PRO A 494 29.38 12.87 -26.46
N ALA A 495 30.15 11.97 -27.10
CA ALA A 495 29.81 11.42 -28.43
C ALA A 495 28.50 10.61 -28.47
N ASN A 496 28.09 10.04 -27.35
CA ASN A 496 26.89 9.23 -27.18
C ASN A 496 25.62 10.05 -26.90
N CYS A 497 25.66 11.39 -26.96
CA CYS A 497 24.49 12.26 -26.83
C CYS A 497 24.32 13.17 -28.07
N GLN A 498 24.87 12.74 -29.22
CA GLN A 498 24.94 13.50 -30.48
C GLN A 498 23.86 13.13 -31.52
N GLN A 499 23.09 12.06 -31.35
CA GLN A 499 22.10 11.63 -32.35
C GLN A 499 20.72 12.24 -32.05
N GLY A 500 20.33 13.25 -32.82
CA GLY A 500 19.03 13.93 -32.74
C GLY A 500 19.03 15.27 -33.48
N ASP A 501 17.86 15.84 -33.76
CA ASP A 501 17.74 17.16 -34.38
C ASP A 501 18.39 18.22 -33.48
N ALA A 502 19.06 19.21 -34.08
CA ALA A 502 20.03 20.09 -33.43
C ALA A 502 19.38 21.23 -32.62
N SER A 503 18.17 21.03 -32.11
CA SER A 503 17.37 22.12 -31.50
C SER A 503 17.69 22.33 -30.01
N LEU A 504 18.10 21.28 -29.28
CA LEU A 504 18.39 21.30 -27.85
C LEU A 504 19.78 20.69 -27.53
N SER A 505 20.49 21.31 -26.56
CA SER A 505 21.86 20.97 -26.17
C SER A 505 21.99 19.51 -25.69
N TRP A 506 23.19 18.92 -25.80
CA TRP A 506 23.51 17.63 -25.17
C TRP A 506 23.30 17.64 -23.64
N GLN A 507 23.28 18.83 -23.04
CA GLN A 507 23.09 19.03 -21.60
C GLN A 507 21.75 18.48 -21.09
N TYR A 508 20.70 18.46 -21.94
CA TYR A 508 19.38 17.90 -21.60
C TYR A 508 19.39 16.36 -21.49
N GLY A 509 20.43 15.70 -22.03
CA GLY A 509 20.51 14.25 -22.15
C GLY A 509 19.31 13.64 -22.85
N ASN A 510 18.60 12.70 -22.20
CA ASN A 510 17.36 12.15 -22.73
C ASN A 510 16.17 13.04 -22.37
N PHE A 511 15.30 13.27 -23.33
CA PHE A 511 14.17 14.19 -23.15
C PHE A 511 12.98 13.87 -24.04
N VAL A 512 11.83 14.44 -23.68
CA VAL A 512 10.63 14.55 -24.48
C VAL A 512 10.24 16.02 -24.59
N ARG A 513 9.96 16.51 -25.80
CA ARG A 513 9.43 17.86 -26.05
C ARG A 513 8.00 17.76 -26.56
N LEU A 514 7.08 18.44 -25.91
CA LEU A 514 5.64 18.38 -26.19
C LEU A 514 5.12 19.78 -26.54
N ARG A 515 4.28 19.89 -27.58
CA ARG A 515 3.67 21.16 -28.01
C ARG A 515 2.16 21.14 -27.82
N ALA A 516 1.64 22.09 -27.06
CA ALA A 516 0.22 22.31 -26.84
C ALA A 516 -0.47 22.93 -28.07
N ALA A 517 -1.80 22.92 -28.08
CA ALA A 517 -2.61 23.48 -29.17
C ALA A 517 -2.43 25.00 -29.37
N ASP A 518 -2.09 25.74 -28.32
CA ASP A 518 -1.79 27.18 -28.37
C ASP A 518 -0.36 27.48 -28.87
N GLY A 519 0.43 26.43 -29.11
CA GLY A 519 1.83 26.48 -29.56
C GLY A 519 2.85 26.55 -28.43
N THR A 520 2.43 26.64 -27.17
CA THR A 520 3.31 26.56 -26.00
C THR A 520 3.99 25.19 -25.96
N GLU A 521 5.24 25.13 -25.52
CA GLU A 521 6.00 23.87 -25.47
C GLU A 521 6.52 23.56 -24.07
N THR A 522 6.49 22.28 -23.71
CA THR A 522 7.14 21.77 -22.51
C THR A 522 8.29 20.83 -22.87
N ILE A 523 9.35 20.85 -22.07
CA ILE A 523 10.50 19.96 -22.20
C ILE A 523 10.68 19.22 -20.88
N TYR A 524 10.78 17.89 -20.96
CA TYR A 524 11.04 16.98 -19.83
C TYR A 524 12.39 16.33 -20.08
N ALA A 525 13.40 16.65 -19.28
CA ALA A 525 14.78 16.29 -19.54
C ALA A 525 15.48 15.62 -18.36
N GLN A 526 16.71 15.18 -18.58
CA GLN A 526 17.47 14.31 -17.69
C GLN A 526 16.81 12.94 -17.48
N LEU A 527 16.00 12.47 -18.43
CA LEU A 527 15.27 11.21 -18.30
C LEU A 527 16.23 10.01 -18.34
N THR A 528 15.80 8.86 -17.83
CA THR A 528 16.53 7.60 -18.04
C THR A 528 16.54 7.18 -19.53
N GLU A 529 17.26 6.12 -19.88
CA GLU A 529 17.17 5.46 -21.20
C GLU A 529 15.81 4.80 -21.46
N ASN A 530 14.97 4.65 -20.43
CA ASN A 530 13.68 3.94 -20.50
C ASN A 530 12.51 4.83 -20.90
N VAL A 531 12.74 5.85 -21.75
CA VAL A 531 11.65 6.59 -22.39
C VAL A 531 10.86 5.60 -23.27
N PRO A 532 9.53 5.45 -23.09
CA PRO A 532 8.77 4.40 -23.76
C PRO A 532 8.90 4.47 -25.29
N SER A 533 9.12 3.32 -25.94
CA SER A 533 9.44 3.24 -27.37
C SER A 533 8.34 3.79 -28.28
N HIS A 534 7.09 3.74 -27.83
CA HIS A 534 5.91 4.22 -28.53
C HIS A 534 5.79 5.76 -28.57
N ILE A 535 6.49 6.51 -27.70
CA ILE A 535 6.44 7.99 -27.66
C ILE A 535 7.21 8.60 -28.83
N GLN A 536 6.60 8.74 -30.00
CA GLN A 536 7.30 9.17 -31.22
C GLN A 536 6.95 10.60 -31.63
N PRO A 537 7.87 11.35 -32.29
CA PRO A 537 7.53 12.64 -32.90
C PRO A 537 6.27 12.55 -33.79
N GLY A 538 5.34 13.47 -33.58
CA GLY A 538 4.03 13.51 -34.24
C GLY A 538 2.89 12.85 -33.45
N MET A 539 3.19 12.10 -32.38
CA MET A 539 2.18 11.49 -31.51
C MET A 539 1.51 12.54 -30.63
N PHE A 540 0.18 12.49 -30.49
CA PHE A 540 -0.52 13.30 -29.50
C PHE A 540 -0.58 12.56 -28.16
N LEU A 541 -0.24 13.26 -27.08
CA LEU A 541 -0.30 12.80 -25.71
C LEU A 541 -1.31 13.65 -24.94
N PRO A 542 -2.33 13.04 -24.30
CA PRO A 542 -3.11 13.69 -23.27
C PRO A 542 -2.22 14.16 -22.10
N ALA A 543 -2.65 15.15 -21.33
CA ALA A 543 -2.06 15.49 -20.05
C ALA A 543 -2.15 14.27 -19.10
N GLY A 544 -1.13 14.04 -18.28
CA GLY A 544 -1.05 12.89 -17.39
C GLY A 544 -0.54 11.61 -18.05
N THR A 545 -0.15 11.65 -19.33
CA THR A 545 0.45 10.48 -20.00
C THR A 545 1.84 10.22 -19.49
N HIS A 546 2.17 8.98 -19.14
CA HIS A 546 3.53 8.59 -18.77
C HIS A 546 4.48 8.68 -19.97
N ILE A 547 5.53 9.51 -19.84
CA ILE A 547 6.46 9.85 -20.93
C ILE A 547 7.91 9.47 -20.67
N GLY A 548 8.22 8.92 -19.50
CA GLY A 548 9.56 8.46 -19.16
C GLY A 548 9.77 8.42 -17.66
N TYR A 549 11.01 8.18 -17.25
CA TYR A 549 11.37 8.12 -15.84
C TYR A 549 12.44 9.13 -15.51
N VAL A 550 12.37 9.71 -14.31
CA VAL A 550 13.40 10.61 -13.77
C VAL A 550 14.73 9.90 -13.78
N GLY A 551 15.75 10.51 -14.37
CA GLY A 551 17.06 9.91 -14.53
C GLY A 551 18.19 10.86 -14.21
N ASP A 552 19.35 10.51 -14.74
CA ASP A 552 20.60 11.26 -14.59
C ASP A 552 21.35 11.39 -15.92
N ARG A 553 20.64 11.27 -17.06
CA ARG A 553 21.27 11.31 -18.38
C ARG A 553 21.42 12.75 -18.82
N GLY A 554 22.64 13.17 -19.14
CA GLY A 554 22.95 14.54 -19.57
C GLY A 554 23.99 15.22 -18.68
N TYR A 555 23.98 16.54 -18.67
CA TYR A 555 24.84 17.35 -17.80
C TYR A 555 24.18 17.50 -16.44
N THR A 556 24.51 16.60 -15.52
CA THR A 556 23.86 16.54 -14.20
C THR A 556 24.82 16.09 -13.09
N SER A 557 24.55 16.51 -11.85
CA SER A 557 25.24 16.07 -10.63
C SER A 557 24.60 14.86 -9.96
N PHE A 558 23.28 14.67 -10.12
CA PHE A 558 22.48 13.65 -9.44
C PHE A 558 21.08 13.56 -10.11
N PRO A 559 20.29 12.49 -9.85
CA PRO A 559 18.99 12.31 -10.51
C PRO A 559 17.96 13.41 -10.18
N HIS A 560 17.36 14.02 -11.20
CA HIS A 560 16.28 15.01 -11.08
C HIS A 560 15.51 15.15 -12.39
N LEU A 561 14.29 15.71 -12.35
CA LEU A 561 13.55 16.11 -13.55
C LEU A 561 13.85 17.57 -13.86
N HIS A 562 14.42 17.84 -15.04
CA HIS A 562 14.53 19.19 -15.56
C HIS A 562 13.29 19.50 -16.42
N PHE A 563 12.53 20.52 -16.03
CA PHE A 563 11.27 20.90 -16.68
C PHE A 563 11.32 22.35 -17.19
N GLU A 564 11.04 22.54 -18.47
CA GLU A 564 10.95 23.88 -19.08
C GLU A 564 9.58 24.11 -19.72
N LEU A 565 9.17 25.38 -19.76
CA LEU A 565 7.98 25.86 -20.45
C LEU A 565 8.40 27.00 -21.40
N HIS A 566 7.94 26.96 -22.65
CA HIS A 566 8.29 27.95 -23.67
C HIS A 566 7.06 28.49 -24.38
N THR A 567 7.09 29.77 -24.73
CA THR A 567 6.13 30.37 -25.66
C THR A 567 6.24 29.72 -27.05
N PRO A 568 5.24 29.90 -27.95
CA PRO A 568 5.33 29.47 -29.35
C PRO A 568 6.54 30.02 -30.12
N ASN A 569 7.17 31.10 -29.64
CA ASN A 569 8.35 31.71 -30.23
C ASN A 569 9.67 31.22 -29.60
N GLY A 570 9.61 30.28 -28.65
CA GLY A 570 10.77 29.68 -27.98
C GLY A 570 11.26 30.43 -26.74
N GLU A 571 10.57 31.50 -26.30
CA GLU A 571 10.95 32.24 -25.08
C GLU A 571 10.58 31.43 -23.83
N VAL A 572 11.52 31.31 -22.87
CA VAL A 572 11.30 30.62 -21.59
C VAL A 572 10.22 31.34 -20.78
N LEU A 573 9.26 30.58 -20.28
CA LEU A 573 8.20 31.02 -19.37
C LEU A 573 8.41 30.44 -17.98
N ASP A 574 8.19 31.28 -16.97
CA ASP A 574 8.01 30.79 -15.60
C ASP A 574 6.58 30.25 -15.44
N PRO A 575 6.39 28.94 -15.16
CA PRO A 575 5.07 28.32 -15.08
C PRO A 575 4.23 28.82 -13.89
N PHE A 576 4.87 29.32 -12.83
CA PHE A 576 4.20 29.88 -11.65
C PHE A 576 3.84 31.36 -11.83
N GLU A 577 4.75 32.19 -12.39
CA GLU A 577 4.43 33.61 -12.67
C GLU A 577 3.37 33.75 -13.78
N SER A 578 3.43 32.87 -14.78
CA SER A 578 2.55 32.92 -15.95
C SER A 578 1.15 32.37 -15.65
N GLY A 579 0.89 31.89 -14.43
CA GLY A 579 -0.42 31.38 -13.99
C GLY A 579 -0.83 30.06 -14.64
N TYR A 580 0.13 29.33 -15.20
CA TYR A 580 -0.09 27.99 -15.79
C TYR A 580 -0.13 26.90 -14.73
N TRP A 581 0.52 27.09 -13.58
CA TRP A 581 0.27 26.30 -12.38
C TRP A 581 -0.58 27.07 -11.37
N ALA A 582 -1.27 26.32 -10.49
CA ALA A 582 -1.89 26.91 -9.31
C ALA A 582 -0.86 27.77 -8.59
N ARG A 583 -1.29 28.93 -8.05
CA ARG A 583 -0.34 29.83 -7.38
C ARG A 583 0.37 29.05 -6.29
N ILE A 584 1.64 29.37 -6.03
CA ILE A 584 2.43 28.81 -4.91
C ILE A 584 1.67 28.85 -3.56
N SER A 585 0.69 29.74 -3.40
CA SER A 585 -0.22 29.79 -2.25
C SER A 585 -1.23 28.65 -2.13
N ASP A 586 -1.50 27.95 -3.22
CA ASP A 586 -2.57 26.96 -3.38
C ASP A 586 -2.01 25.52 -3.38
N ILE A 587 -0.69 25.38 -3.56
CA ILE A 587 0.06 24.18 -3.16
C ILE A 587 0.22 24.29 -1.64
N ASP A 588 -0.29 23.30 -0.91
CA ASP A 588 -0.24 23.24 0.55
C ASP A 588 1.11 23.76 1.06
N ALA A 589 1.10 24.75 1.97
CA ALA A 589 2.32 25.37 2.50
C ALA A 589 3.24 24.37 3.25
N GLY A 590 2.84 23.09 3.35
CA GLY A 590 3.65 21.96 3.78
C GLY A 590 4.41 21.21 2.66
N ARG A 591 4.14 21.48 1.38
CA ARG A 591 4.81 20.86 0.21
C ARG A 591 5.71 21.83 -0.58
N LEU A 592 5.69 23.11 -0.26
CA LEU A 592 6.75 24.05 -0.63
C LEU A 592 7.63 24.30 0.59
N TYR A 593 8.60 23.43 0.80
CA TYR A 593 9.62 23.63 1.83
C TYR A 593 10.61 24.73 1.39
N TYR A 594 10.16 25.98 1.42
CA TYR A 594 11.04 27.12 1.70
C TYR A 594 10.96 27.45 3.20
N ASP A 595 11.27 26.46 4.02
CA ASP A 595 11.67 26.68 5.41
C ASP A 595 12.66 25.57 5.83
N ASN A 596 13.95 25.82 5.56
CA ASN A 596 15.08 25.22 6.27
C ASN A 596 15.16 23.69 6.35
N ILE A 597 15.27 22.99 5.21
CA ILE A 597 15.92 21.67 5.18
C ILE A 597 17.22 21.78 4.37
N ALA A 598 18.19 22.51 4.91
CA ALA A 598 19.45 21.85 5.25
C ALA A 598 19.20 20.38 5.66
N LEU A 599 19.99 19.41 5.15
CA LEU A 599 20.51 18.36 6.06
C LEU A 599 20.73 19.10 7.38
N PRO A 600 20.04 18.80 8.51
CA PRO A 600 19.93 19.76 9.61
C PRO A 600 21.32 20.36 9.78
N ARG A 601 21.52 21.68 9.65
CA ARG A 601 22.89 22.25 9.59
C ARG A 601 23.78 21.63 10.68
N ASP A 602 23.14 21.28 11.78
CA ASP A 602 23.57 20.40 12.85
C ASP A 602 24.17 19.03 12.42
N LEU A 603 23.54 18.16 11.63
CA LEU A 603 24.10 16.86 11.22
C LEU A 603 25.45 17.00 10.48
N LEU A 604 25.51 17.86 9.46
CA LEU A 604 26.74 18.07 8.69
C LEU A 604 27.79 18.82 9.53
N ALA A 605 27.39 19.82 10.32
CA ALA A 605 28.28 20.48 11.27
C ALA A 605 28.81 19.51 12.34
N ARG A 606 28.00 18.56 12.81
CA ARG A 606 28.43 17.55 13.80
C ARG A 606 29.29 16.47 13.19
N ALA A 607 29.08 16.10 11.92
CA ALA A 607 30.00 15.24 11.18
C ALA A 607 31.36 15.92 11.01
N TYR A 608 31.37 17.22 10.73
CA TYR A 608 32.58 18.03 10.67
C TYR A 608 33.26 18.20 12.04
N ASP A 609 32.48 18.38 13.12
CA ASP A 609 32.99 18.39 14.49
C ASP A 609 33.69 17.05 14.83
N LEU A 610 33.07 15.92 14.45
CA LEU A 610 33.62 14.59 14.67
C LEU A 610 34.88 14.33 13.84
N GLU A 611 34.94 14.79 12.59
CA GLU A 611 36.16 14.73 11.77
C GLU A 611 37.30 15.52 12.44
N ASN A 612 37.03 16.71 12.95
CA ASN A 612 38.03 17.51 13.68
C ASN A 612 38.45 16.89 15.02
N LEU A 613 37.56 16.14 15.68
CA LEU A 613 37.84 15.47 16.95
C LEU A 613 38.61 14.16 16.79
N THR A 614 38.30 13.39 15.74
CA THR A 614 38.71 11.99 15.60
C THR A 614 39.65 11.74 14.43
N GLY A 615 39.73 12.64 13.45
CA GLY A 615 40.49 12.45 12.21
C GLY A 615 39.78 11.57 11.17
N VAL A 616 38.61 11.00 11.48
CA VAL A 616 37.84 10.19 10.53
C VAL A 616 36.95 11.07 9.67
N VAL A 617 37.10 10.95 8.35
CA VAL A 617 36.43 11.82 7.36
C VAL A 617 34.90 11.86 7.50
N GLN A 618 34.33 13.06 7.34
CA GLN A 618 32.90 13.35 7.50
C GLN A 618 31.97 12.42 6.72
N SER A 619 32.37 11.96 5.53
CA SER A 619 31.54 11.10 4.68
C SER A 619 31.22 9.75 5.33
N ARG A 620 32.10 9.23 6.18
CA ARG A 620 31.84 7.97 6.91
C ARG A 620 30.82 8.16 8.02
N TRP A 621 30.84 9.31 8.69
CA TRP A 621 29.85 9.67 9.72
C TRP A 621 28.47 9.97 9.13
N VAL A 622 28.44 10.61 7.96
CA VAL A 622 27.21 10.87 7.21
C VAL A 622 26.61 9.57 6.68
N ALA A 623 27.41 8.68 6.09
CA ALA A 623 26.94 7.38 5.61
C ALA A 623 26.40 6.49 6.74
N ALA A 624 27.11 6.43 7.87
CA ALA A 624 26.67 5.77 9.09
C ALA A 624 25.30 6.28 9.58
N GLY A 625 25.09 7.61 9.58
CA GLY A 625 23.81 8.21 9.99
C GLY A 625 22.62 7.88 9.08
N ASN A 626 22.87 7.46 7.83
CA ASN A 626 21.85 7.26 6.80
C ASN A 626 21.56 5.77 6.47
N THR A 627 22.49 4.86 6.74
CA THR A 627 22.23 3.42 6.68
C THR A 627 21.71 2.93 8.04
N THR A 628 20.85 1.92 8.07
CA THR A 628 20.21 1.36 9.28
C THR A 628 21.24 0.86 10.33
N LEU A 629 21.88 1.79 11.05
CA LEU A 629 22.79 1.56 12.16
C LEU A 629 21.97 1.17 13.39
N GLY A 630 21.80 -0.13 13.59
CA GLY A 630 20.94 -0.74 14.60
C GLY A 630 21.20 -0.38 16.06
N ARG A 631 22.14 0.51 16.42
CA ARG A 631 22.31 0.98 17.82
C ARG A 631 22.63 2.46 18.03
N PHE A 632 22.74 3.29 16.99
CA PHE A 632 23.01 4.72 17.17
C PHE A 632 22.17 5.68 16.31
N SER A 633 21.45 5.22 15.29
CA SER A 633 20.77 6.10 14.33
C SER A 633 19.28 6.34 14.64
N ARG A 634 19.02 7.04 15.74
CA ARG A 634 17.98 8.07 15.69
C ARG A 634 18.70 9.41 15.85
N TYR A 635 18.34 10.41 15.04
CA TYR A 635 18.90 11.77 14.99
C TYR A 635 19.30 12.43 16.35
N PRO A 636 18.73 12.11 17.52
CA PRO A 636 19.17 12.66 18.82
C PRO A 636 20.61 12.31 19.30
N ASN A 637 21.41 11.51 18.60
CA ASN A 637 22.64 10.92 19.16
C ASN A 637 24.01 11.46 18.65
N MET A 638 24.10 12.23 17.55
CA MET A 638 25.41 12.79 17.11
C MET A 638 25.95 13.90 18.02
N VAL A 639 25.07 14.66 18.66
CA VAL A 639 25.45 15.67 19.66
C VAL A 639 26.16 15.03 20.86
N LYS A 640 25.73 13.82 21.26
CA LYS A 640 26.37 13.07 22.34
C LYS A 640 27.75 12.54 21.95
N LEU A 641 27.89 12.03 20.72
CA LEU A 641 29.19 11.58 20.21
C LEU A 641 30.19 12.73 20.20
N VAL A 642 29.82 13.91 19.69
CA VAL A 642 30.66 15.11 19.74
C VAL A 642 31.04 15.45 21.19
N ALA A 643 30.09 15.40 22.13
CA ALA A 643 30.35 15.67 23.53
C ALA A 643 31.30 14.64 24.20
N TRP A 644 31.16 13.36 23.90
CA TRP A 644 32.02 12.31 24.45
C TRP A 644 33.42 12.34 23.88
N PHE A 645 33.57 12.44 22.55
CA PHE A 645 34.88 12.57 21.92
C PHE A 645 35.58 13.86 22.36
N THR A 646 34.82 14.93 22.61
CA THR A 646 35.36 16.15 23.23
C THR A 646 35.85 15.89 24.66
N ALA A 647 35.05 15.23 25.50
CA ALA A 647 35.43 14.89 26.87
C ALA A 647 36.67 13.98 26.94
N LEU A 648 36.78 12.98 26.05
CA LEU A 648 37.94 12.10 25.97
C LEU A 648 39.20 12.85 25.55
N ARG A 649 39.08 13.76 24.56
CA ARG A 649 40.17 14.65 24.16
C ARG A 649 40.60 15.55 25.32
N ASP A 650 39.65 16.12 26.06
CA ASP A 650 39.92 17.00 27.20
C ASP A 650 40.55 16.26 28.39
N GLN A 651 40.32 14.95 28.52
CA GLN A 651 41.01 14.05 29.46
C GLN A 651 42.44 13.67 29.02
N GLY A 652 42.92 14.17 27.88
CA GLY A 652 44.29 14.00 27.40
C GLY A 652 44.51 12.83 26.46
N MET A 653 43.44 12.29 25.85
CA MET A 653 43.55 11.23 24.84
C MET A 653 44.15 11.75 23.53
N ALA A 654 45.11 11.01 22.96
CA ALA A 654 45.77 11.40 21.72
C ALA A 654 44.88 11.14 20.48
N LEU A 655 45.07 11.92 19.41
CA LEU A 655 44.25 11.86 18.19
C LEU A 655 44.17 10.44 17.59
N TYR A 656 45.28 9.71 17.53
CA TYR A 656 45.29 8.34 16.99
C TYR A 656 44.44 7.37 17.82
N GLN A 657 44.30 7.61 19.13
CA GLN A 657 43.44 6.79 20.00
C GLN A 657 41.96 7.12 19.76
N LEU A 658 41.64 8.41 19.56
CA LEU A 658 40.30 8.87 19.20
C LEU A 658 39.88 8.35 17.81
N GLU A 659 40.83 8.26 16.87
CA GLU A 659 40.64 7.69 15.54
C GLU A 659 40.32 6.18 15.62
N GLU A 660 41.10 5.42 16.39
CA GLU A 660 40.84 3.98 16.61
C GLU A 660 39.48 3.74 17.29
N LEU A 661 39.09 4.59 18.24
CA LEU A 661 37.77 4.56 18.89
C LEU A 661 36.64 4.86 17.90
N ALA A 662 36.79 5.89 17.08
CA ALA A 662 35.82 6.25 16.05
C ALA A 662 35.59 5.12 15.05
N LEU A 663 36.67 4.46 14.62
CA LEU A 663 36.58 3.32 13.70
C LEU A 663 35.89 2.11 14.34
N LYS A 664 36.11 1.86 15.64
CA LYS A 664 35.38 0.82 16.39
C LYS A 664 33.87 1.10 16.46
N VAL A 665 33.47 2.36 16.62
CA VAL A 665 32.06 2.75 16.59
C VAL A 665 31.47 2.59 15.19
N LEU A 666 32.18 3.04 14.16
CA LEU A 666 31.71 2.98 12.76
C LEU A 666 31.64 1.55 12.20
N ASN A 667 32.41 0.62 12.76
CA ASN A 667 32.40 -0.79 12.37
C ASN A 667 31.49 -1.65 13.28
N ASP A 668 30.66 -1.03 14.14
CA ASP A 668 29.80 -1.71 15.11
C ASP A 668 30.54 -2.60 16.13
N ASP A 669 31.83 -2.40 16.33
CA ASP A 669 32.58 -3.11 17.36
C ASP A 669 32.15 -2.62 18.76
N TRP A 670 31.83 -1.33 18.90
CA TRP A 670 31.58 -0.62 20.16
C TRP A 670 30.28 0.21 20.11
N ASP A 671 29.48 0.17 21.18
CA ASP A 671 28.16 0.82 21.28
C ASP A 671 28.13 2.10 22.16
N GLU A 672 26.92 2.69 22.34
CA GLU A 672 26.71 3.97 23.06
C GLU A 672 27.25 3.90 24.49
N TRP A 673 27.12 2.75 25.12
CA TRP A 673 27.54 2.52 26.48
C TRP A 673 29.07 2.55 26.62
N HIS A 674 29.81 1.94 25.69
CA HIS A 674 31.28 1.89 25.75
C HIS A 674 31.90 3.29 25.68
N ILE A 675 31.40 4.14 24.78
CA ILE A 675 31.89 5.51 24.60
C ILE A 675 31.48 6.41 25.76
N TRP A 676 30.22 6.30 26.22
CA TRP A 676 29.76 7.04 27.40
C TRP A 676 30.54 6.67 28.66
N HIS A 677 30.81 5.38 28.88
CA HIS A 677 31.52 4.90 30.07
C HIS A 677 32.94 5.47 30.13
N LEU A 678 33.67 5.44 29.01
CA LEU A 678 35.02 6.00 28.93
C LEU A 678 35.03 7.51 29.12
N ALA A 679 34.11 8.23 28.49
CA ALA A 679 33.99 9.69 28.64
C ALA A 679 33.72 10.11 30.09
N ASN A 680 33.20 9.19 30.92
CA ASN A 680 32.76 9.46 32.29
C ASN A 680 33.62 8.80 33.38
N LEU A 681 34.73 8.13 33.04
CA LEU A 681 35.69 7.65 34.04
C LEU A 681 36.34 8.85 34.75
N GLU A 682 36.36 8.85 36.09
CA GLU A 682 37.11 9.86 36.85
C GLU A 682 38.61 9.78 36.49
N PRO A 683 39.33 10.92 36.41
CA PRO A 683 40.69 10.97 35.90
C PRO A 683 41.65 10.29 36.89
N ARG A 684 41.85 8.97 36.77
CA ARG A 684 42.88 8.23 37.49
C ARG A 684 43.69 7.36 36.52
N SER A 685 44.66 8.02 35.89
CA SER A 685 45.78 7.50 35.10
C SER A 685 45.46 6.99 33.69
N THR A 686 46.18 7.55 32.71
CA THR A 686 46.24 7.12 31.30
C THR A 686 46.63 5.65 31.10
N VAL A 687 47.10 4.97 32.16
CA VAL A 687 47.51 3.56 32.16
C VAL A 687 46.31 2.59 32.11
N GLY A 688 45.15 2.96 32.64
CA GLY A 688 43.92 2.14 32.56
C GLY A 688 43.22 2.23 31.21
N LEU A 689 43.35 3.37 30.52
CA LEU A 689 42.75 3.63 29.21
C LEU A 689 43.44 2.82 28.09
N THR A 690 44.77 2.72 28.13
CA THR A 690 45.53 1.92 27.14
C THR A 690 45.28 0.42 27.28
N SER A 691 45.11 -0.12 28.49
CA SER A 691 44.72 -1.53 28.67
C SER A 691 43.31 -1.82 28.13
N TRP A 692 42.39 -0.86 28.28
CA TRP A 692 41.03 -0.96 27.75
C TRP A 692 40.98 -0.94 26.22
N LEU A 693 41.72 -0.04 25.57
CA LEU A 693 41.79 0.05 24.09
C LEU A 693 42.32 -1.24 23.43
N SER A 694 43.23 -1.94 24.10
CA SER A 694 43.76 -3.23 23.63
C SER A 694 42.85 -4.44 23.90
N THR A 695 41.75 -4.26 24.63
CA THR A 695 40.84 -5.35 25.01
C THR A 695 39.70 -5.46 23.98
N PRO A 696 39.45 -6.64 23.36
CA PRO A 696 38.32 -6.83 22.45
C PRO A 696 36.97 -6.56 23.14
N ALA A 697 35.99 -6.00 22.41
CA ALA A 697 34.65 -5.71 22.96
C ALA A 697 33.99 -6.97 23.57
N SER A 698 34.26 -8.14 23.01
CA SER A 698 33.79 -9.44 23.52
C SER A 698 34.33 -9.81 24.91
N ALA A 699 35.49 -9.26 25.31
CA ALA A 699 36.12 -9.50 26.60
C ALA A 699 35.70 -8.47 27.68
N LEU A 700 34.99 -7.40 27.28
CA LEU A 700 34.45 -6.37 28.18
C LEU A 700 33.00 -6.69 28.64
N GLY A 701 32.47 -7.85 28.23
CA GLY A 701 31.15 -8.36 28.56
C GLY A 701 30.07 -7.87 27.59
N ARG A 702 29.60 -8.73 26.69
CA ARG A 702 28.41 -8.45 25.87
C ARG A 702 27.20 -8.24 26.78
N ARG A 703 26.65 -7.02 26.81
CA ARG A 703 25.32 -6.76 27.37
C ARG A 703 24.40 -6.24 26.28
N ASP A 704 23.99 -7.14 25.39
CA ASP A 704 22.79 -6.97 24.58
C ASP A 704 21.57 -6.94 25.52
N ARG A 705 21.18 -5.76 26.02
CA ARG A 705 19.96 -5.58 26.82
C ARG A 705 19.35 -4.19 26.64
N TRP A 706 18.87 -3.89 25.45
CA TRP A 706 17.80 -2.92 25.24
C TRP A 706 16.90 -3.43 24.13
N THR A 707 16.11 -4.46 24.45
CA THR A 707 14.93 -4.81 23.68
C THR A 707 13.74 -4.05 24.25
N ASP A 708 12.98 -3.48 23.34
CA ASP A 708 11.59 -3.04 23.42
C ASP A 708 11.09 -2.12 24.56
N MET A 709 11.20 -0.81 24.34
CA MET A 709 10.53 0.19 25.19
C MET A 709 9.00 0.01 25.23
N VAL A 710 8.39 -0.64 24.23
CA VAL A 710 6.95 -0.93 24.21
C VAL A 710 6.63 -2.02 25.24
N ALA A 711 7.41 -3.11 25.29
CA ALA A 711 7.24 -4.17 26.28
C ALA A 711 7.44 -3.65 27.72
N LEU A 712 8.49 -2.88 27.97
CA LEU A 712 8.70 -2.21 29.27
C LEU A 712 7.50 -1.33 29.66
N SER A 713 6.96 -0.55 28.73
CA SER A 713 5.78 0.29 29.00
C SER A 713 4.55 -0.54 29.37
N GLN A 714 4.31 -1.65 28.68
CA GLN A 714 3.21 -2.58 28.96
C GLN A 714 3.33 -3.21 30.35
N TRP A 715 4.55 -3.58 30.78
CA TRP A 715 4.75 -4.12 32.13
C TRP A 715 4.57 -3.08 33.23
N PHE A 716 5.01 -1.83 33.01
CA PHE A 716 4.72 -0.73 33.96
C PHE A 716 3.23 -0.42 34.03
N TYR A 717 2.50 -0.47 32.91
CA TYR A 717 1.04 -0.38 32.89
C TYR A 717 0.39 -1.51 33.67
N ALA A 718 0.85 -2.76 33.51
CA ALA A 718 0.34 -3.91 34.25
C ALA A 718 0.58 -3.76 35.77
N LEU A 719 1.76 -3.33 36.19
CA LEU A 719 2.06 -3.06 37.61
C LEU A 719 1.12 -2.01 38.21
N ARG A 720 0.82 -0.94 37.45
CA ARG A 720 -0.14 0.10 37.85
C ARG A 720 -1.58 -0.43 37.89
N GLY A 721 -1.98 -1.25 36.92
CA GLY A 721 -3.27 -1.93 36.90
C GLY A 721 -3.47 -2.88 38.09
N HIS A 722 -2.38 -3.37 38.68
CA HIS A 722 -2.39 -4.18 39.90
C HIS A 722 -2.29 -3.36 41.20
N GLY A 723 -2.21 -2.03 41.14
CA GLY A 723 -2.23 -1.15 42.32
C GLY A 723 -0.87 -0.78 42.90
N VAL A 724 0.23 -1.02 42.18
CA VAL A 724 1.58 -0.52 42.55
C VAL A 724 1.61 1.01 42.41
N THR A 725 2.22 1.71 43.37
CA THR A 725 2.23 3.16 43.41
C THR A 725 3.25 3.75 42.43
N PRO A 726 3.03 4.99 41.95
CA PRO A 726 4.00 5.69 41.09
C PRO A 726 5.41 5.74 41.69
N GLY A 727 5.53 5.94 43.01
CA GLY A 727 6.84 5.99 43.69
C GLY A 727 7.59 4.65 43.64
N THR A 728 6.88 3.53 43.75
CA THR A 728 7.52 2.21 43.59
C THR A 728 7.85 1.92 42.14
N CYS A 729 7.04 2.37 41.18
CA CYS A 729 7.41 2.32 39.76
C CYS A 729 8.67 3.16 39.46
N GLU A 730 8.83 4.32 40.10
CA GLU A 730 10.04 5.14 39.98
C GLU A 730 11.29 4.43 40.52
N ASP A 731 11.19 3.73 41.66
CA ASP A 731 12.30 2.94 42.21
C ASP A 731 12.72 1.78 41.28
N ILE A 732 11.75 1.11 40.65
CA ILE A 732 12.01 0.05 39.65
C ILE A 732 12.66 0.64 38.40
N ALA A 733 12.11 1.73 37.90
CA ALA A 733 12.66 2.43 36.74
C ALA A 733 14.09 2.91 37.02
N TRP A 734 14.38 3.35 38.24
CA TRP A 734 15.73 3.70 38.67
C TRP A 734 16.67 2.49 38.63
N ARG A 735 16.24 1.31 39.09
CA ARG A 735 17.06 0.08 39.01
C ARG A 735 17.28 -0.40 37.58
N VAL A 736 16.27 -0.31 36.72
CA VAL A 736 16.43 -0.61 35.29
C VAL A 736 17.40 0.38 34.64
N GLN A 737 17.29 1.66 34.98
CA GLN A 737 18.15 2.72 34.45
C GLN A 737 19.62 2.59 34.89
N ASN A 738 19.87 2.10 36.11
CA ASN A 738 21.23 1.85 36.60
C ASN A 738 21.78 0.47 36.18
N GLY A 739 20.99 -0.33 35.43
CA GLY A 739 21.39 -1.65 34.96
C GLY A 739 21.39 -2.74 36.03
N ASP A 740 20.78 -2.46 37.19
CA ASP A 740 20.57 -3.45 38.26
C ASP A 740 19.52 -4.48 37.84
N TRP A 741 18.48 -4.03 37.10
CA TRP A 741 17.33 -4.83 36.66
C TRP A 741 17.17 -4.75 35.12
N ASN A 742 16.50 -5.75 34.52
CA ASN A 742 16.14 -5.76 33.09
C ASN A 742 14.65 -6.12 32.89
N GLU A 743 14.17 -6.19 31.65
CA GLU A 743 12.77 -6.53 31.30
C GLU A 743 12.27 -7.81 31.99
N TRP A 744 13.11 -8.85 32.04
CA TRP A 744 12.77 -10.10 32.71
C TRP A 744 12.53 -9.91 34.21
N HIS A 745 13.28 -9.05 34.91
CA HIS A 745 13.03 -8.76 36.32
C HIS A 745 11.71 -8.02 36.54
N VAL A 746 11.38 -7.07 35.64
CA VAL A 746 10.10 -6.34 35.69
C VAL A 746 8.92 -7.28 35.39
N TYR A 747 9.09 -8.16 34.40
CA TYR A 747 8.14 -9.22 34.07
C TYR A 747 7.94 -10.21 35.23
N GLN A 748 9.01 -10.74 35.81
CA GLN A 748 8.94 -11.66 36.95
C GLN A 748 8.25 -11.02 38.15
N MET A 749 8.48 -9.73 38.39
CA MET A 749 7.78 -9.01 39.45
C MET A 749 6.29 -8.85 39.13
N ALA A 750 5.92 -8.47 37.90
CA ALA A 750 4.52 -8.38 37.49
C ALA A 750 3.78 -9.73 37.61
N GLN A 751 4.41 -10.83 37.20
CA GLN A 751 3.85 -12.17 37.33
C GLN A 751 3.74 -12.63 38.79
N SER A 752 4.74 -12.31 39.62
CA SER A 752 4.74 -12.66 41.03
C SER A 752 3.67 -11.90 41.81
N ILE A 753 3.47 -10.61 41.53
CA ILE A 753 2.39 -9.80 42.09
C ILE A 753 1.03 -10.38 41.71
N ARG A 754 0.85 -10.76 40.44
CA ARG A 754 -0.38 -11.40 39.95
C ARG A 754 -0.65 -12.75 40.63
N SER A 755 0.39 -13.53 40.91
CA SER A 755 0.31 -14.83 41.58
C SER A 755 0.02 -14.72 43.08
N ILE A 756 0.72 -13.80 43.78
CA ILE A 756 0.61 -13.58 45.23
C ILE A 756 -0.73 -12.92 45.58
N TYR A 757 -1.20 -11.97 44.78
CA TYR A 757 -2.53 -11.35 44.95
C TYR A 757 -3.66 -12.39 44.91
N ARG A 758 -3.54 -13.43 44.07
CA ARG A 758 -4.54 -14.51 43.94
C ARG A 758 -4.48 -15.55 45.07
N THR A 759 -3.37 -15.66 45.79
CA THR A 759 -3.12 -16.78 46.71
C THR A 759 -3.01 -16.38 48.18
N SER A 760 -2.52 -15.17 48.50
CA SER A 760 -2.29 -14.72 49.88
C SER A 760 -3.11 -13.49 50.32
N GLY A 761 -3.77 -12.81 49.37
CA GLY A 761 -4.54 -11.59 49.64
C GLY A 761 -3.70 -10.37 50.06
N GLN A 762 -2.36 -10.45 49.93
CA GLN A 762 -1.48 -9.29 50.13
C GLN A 762 -1.66 -8.27 49.00
N ASP A 763 -1.61 -6.98 49.34
CA ASP A 763 -1.67 -5.90 48.36
C ASP A 763 -0.39 -5.84 47.51
N ALA A 764 -0.59 -5.52 46.23
CA ALA A 764 0.47 -5.52 45.22
C ALA A 764 1.63 -4.58 45.55
N GLU A 765 1.36 -3.46 46.21
CA GLU A 765 2.37 -2.47 46.61
C GLU A 765 3.32 -3.02 47.67
N THR A 766 2.78 -3.68 48.69
CA THR A 766 3.58 -4.31 49.75
C THR A 766 4.43 -5.43 49.18
N THR A 767 3.89 -6.25 48.27
CA THR A 767 4.64 -7.30 47.59
C THR A 767 5.74 -6.72 46.69
N ALA A 768 5.44 -5.70 45.88
CA ALA A 768 6.42 -5.04 45.02
C ALA A 768 7.60 -4.50 45.84
N ARG A 769 7.33 -3.80 46.95
CA ARG A 769 8.38 -3.26 47.83
C ARG A 769 9.22 -4.34 48.50
N GLN A 770 8.62 -5.46 48.90
CA GLN A 770 9.38 -6.60 49.44
C GLN A 770 10.30 -7.22 48.40
N MET A 771 9.83 -7.38 47.15
CA MET A 771 10.64 -7.92 46.06
C MET A 771 11.78 -6.99 45.66
N LEU A 772 11.54 -5.67 45.61
CA LEU A 772 12.57 -4.65 45.42
C LEU A 772 13.67 -4.71 46.49
N ASN A 773 13.28 -4.90 47.76
CA ASN A 773 14.22 -4.96 48.87
C ASN A 773 15.01 -6.28 48.93
N ASN A 774 14.42 -7.38 48.44
CA ASN A 774 15.02 -8.71 48.45
C ASN A 774 15.81 -9.05 47.18
N ALA A 775 15.67 -8.25 46.11
CA ALA A 775 16.36 -8.51 44.86
C ALA A 775 17.88 -8.28 45.00
N ILE A 776 18.63 -9.36 44.79
CA ILE A 776 20.10 -9.35 44.76
C ILE A 776 20.54 -8.67 43.45
N PRO A 777 21.41 -7.63 43.50
CA PRO A 777 21.95 -7.02 42.29
C PRO A 777 22.80 -8.05 41.53
N VAL A 778 22.83 -7.94 40.20
CA VAL A 778 23.63 -8.84 39.34
C VAL A 778 25.12 -8.64 39.65
N THR A 779 25.70 -9.50 40.47
CA THR A 779 27.16 -9.64 40.55
C THR A 779 27.64 -10.30 39.27
N VAL A 780 28.53 -9.61 38.57
CA VAL A 780 29.16 -10.03 37.31
C VAL A 780 30.03 -11.26 37.56
N ASP A 781 29.71 -12.36 36.90
CA ASP A 781 30.70 -13.31 36.37
C ASP A 781 30.47 -13.41 34.86
#